data_AF-A0A084GFT2-F1
#
_entry.id   AF-A0A084GFT2-F1
#
_cell.length_a   1.000
_cell.length_b   1.000
_cell.length_c   1.000
_cell.angle_alpha   90.00
_cell.angle_beta   90.00
_cell.angle_gamma   90.00
#
_symmetry.space_group_name_H-M   'P 1'
#
loop_
_entity.id
_entity.type
_entity.pdbx_description
1 polymer ?
#
loop_
_entity_poly.entity_id
_entity_poly.type
_entity_poly.pdbx_seq_one_letter_code
_entity_poly.pdbx_strand_id
1 'polypeptide(L)'
;MSGNEPTVYHGLWHDYDLPFPLSLTLTVSTQAGNYLTAALSVLVALAGIAFYGTVAYILHQNFATRGNKDVLDHQLQVLFRSNSAAAFLWGFFIACSILTANVASDGNGHVFVRAVPRGCGDVAFGPPDVSVEELGNPERAMTKKARERYLFSNLKWARAYSEAHYDIGGLARASMPPISISRKTTLPFESKEVGCPWKGHTKCLGYNNTEGPAFSMDTGFLDSHSDLGINSPPTDRVQIRKTSTCGVIDTSAYDRMLTVDNQTVYGISILAEDQDIANLPTGPEGYRRTVAWHQKGRATSLIVASSYFSYAISSSYPEQREQLNQKPLVATFQNTDHDLAFWTIATNVIFREEVLDPLFYANLTLGSSTDETAATGGSGYLTNRPFNTIACKDAYDVCNRNNGRCTGASGILQLKPKQSGLGMNKHQLATTQRLIHNMMTGGHLFQNGAHVAWGLLVQDYASGIGSAPADNQWQLEAKTWFATALSNFQLTITDWASKPWLDPSEKELGRYINTTDFDTQYRMQDLLPEFEDLCRNTVVRTTASVQNFNVLITLLVLAFVLLITGVNLSLPSIVTHIRARRLRGGFLDSKAGERETARDADNKYQLLRMALESSRIGGWERGSFGIPVTRQGADIIAPVRDPVRKLVRYPTFPMSGFKEEDGSDTDTFYMKEGVIASPSMTASPDGLRSPPWQEDKVGPLRSAISAVSKPEAGREVSRGSRNTSGSSTPIVRRLNRAETWASTTRTLREDET
;
A
#
# COMPACT_ATOMS: atom_id res chain seq x y z
N MET A 1 -19.64 -9.08 -6.72
CA MET A 1 -18.19 -9.19 -6.93
C MET A 1 -17.57 -9.73 -5.65
N SER A 2 -17.02 -10.96 -5.66
CA SER A 2 -16.20 -11.47 -4.56
C SER A 2 -14.84 -10.75 -4.57
N GLY A 3 -14.35 -10.34 -3.41
CA GLY A 3 -13.12 -9.54 -3.30
C GLY A 3 -11.86 -10.35 -3.60
N ASN A 4 -11.47 -10.41 -4.87
CA ASN A 4 -10.08 -10.66 -5.23
C ASN A 4 -9.29 -9.38 -4.91
N GLU A 5 -8.21 -9.48 -4.13
CA GLU A 5 -7.31 -8.34 -3.89
C GLU A 5 -6.80 -7.78 -5.23
N PRO A 6 -6.62 -6.44 -5.34
CA PRO A 6 -6.08 -5.84 -6.54
C PRO A 6 -4.69 -6.39 -6.81
N THR A 7 -4.40 -6.79 -8.06
CA THR A 7 -3.09 -7.33 -8.41
C THR A 7 -2.03 -6.23 -8.27
N VAL A 8 -1.12 -6.41 -7.31
CA VAL A 8 -0.07 -5.44 -6.96
C VAL A 8 1.14 -5.58 -7.87
N TYR A 9 1.70 -4.45 -8.31
CA TYR A 9 2.94 -4.42 -9.06
C TYR A 9 4.15 -4.68 -8.15
N HIS A 10 4.96 -5.68 -8.51
CA HIS A 10 6.26 -5.92 -7.89
C HIS A 10 7.38 -5.41 -8.81
N GLY A 11 8.32 -4.65 -8.25
CA GLY A 11 9.41 -4.04 -9.01
C GLY A 11 9.67 -2.57 -8.64
N LEU A 12 10.45 -1.90 -9.48
CA LEU A 12 10.83 -0.50 -9.32
C LEU A 12 9.77 0.44 -9.91
N TRP A 13 9.44 1.50 -9.19
CA TRP A 13 8.55 2.58 -9.65
C TRP A 13 8.87 3.90 -8.93
N HIS A 14 8.32 5.00 -9.42
CA HIS A 14 8.43 6.31 -8.79
C HIS A 14 7.20 6.59 -7.94
N ASP A 15 7.37 6.69 -6.63
CA ASP A 15 6.40 7.25 -5.72
C ASP A 15 6.53 8.78 -5.73
N TYR A 16 5.57 9.47 -6.35
CA TYR A 16 5.59 10.93 -6.47
C TYR A 16 5.04 11.66 -5.22
N ASP A 17 4.75 10.96 -4.12
CA ASP A 17 4.64 11.61 -2.80
C ASP A 17 5.99 12.14 -2.32
N LEU A 18 7.11 11.56 -2.79
CA LEU A 18 8.47 11.95 -2.46
C LEU A 18 9.16 12.65 -3.65
N PRO A 19 10.02 13.66 -3.40
CA PRO A 19 10.81 14.29 -4.46
C PRO A 19 11.88 13.32 -4.99
N PHE A 20 12.26 13.44 -6.27
CA PHE A 20 13.43 12.76 -6.80
C PHE A 20 14.71 13.25 -6.08
N PRO A 21 15.68 12.39 -5.72
CA PRO A 21 15.76 10.94 -5.97
C PRO A 21 15.04 10.03 -4.96
N LEU A 22 14.48 10.56 -3.87
CA LEU A 22 13.77 9.75 -2.86
C LEU A 22 12.49 9.07 -3.38
N SER A 23 11.92 9.52 -4.49
CA SER A 23 10.78 8.88 -5.18
C SER A 23 10.99 7.42 -5.57
N LEU A 24 12.25 6.95 -5.71
CA LEU A 24 12.50 5.62 -6.29
C LEU A 24 12.20 4.52 -5.25
N THR A 25 11.12 3.79 -5.48
CA THR A 25 10.56 2.78 -4.58
C THR A 25 10.63 1.39 -5.23
N LEU A 26 11.03 0.40 -4.43
CA LEU A 26 11.03 -1.02 -4.80
C LEU A 26 9.93 -1.74 -4.00
N THR A 27 8.91 -2.22 -4.68
CA THR A 27 7.84 -3.04 -4.07
C THR A 27 8.14 -4.52 -4.24
N VAL A 28 8.15 -5.27 -3.13
CA VAL A 28 8.36 -6.72 -3.07
C VAL A 28 7.28 -7.39 -2.22
N SER A 29 7.12 -8.72 -2.34
CA SER A 29 6.24 -9.46 -1.42
C SER A 29 6.77 -9.40 0.02
N THR A 30 5.88 -9.48 1.01
CA THR A 30 6.26 -9.45 2.44
C THR A 30 7.34 -10.50 2.79
N GLN A 31 7.29 -11.69 2.18
CA GLN A 31 8.33 -12.71 2.38
C GLN A 31 9.70 -12.28 1.84
N ALA A 32 9.77 -11.74 0.62
CA ALA A 32 11.02 -11.29 0.02
C ALA A 32 11.58 -10.04 0.73
N GLY A 33 10.71 -9.13 1.15
CA GLY A 33 11.06 -7.97 1.96
C GLY A 33 11.62 -8.36 3.33
N ASN A 34 11.04 -9.37 3.99
CA ASN A 34 11.58 -9.92 5.25
C ASN A 34 12.97 -10.56 5.07
N TYR A 35 13.25 -11.21 3.93
CA TYR A 35 14.62 -11.68 3.63
C TYR A 35 15.59 -10.52 3.37
N LEU A 36 15.14 -9.46 2.69
CA LEU A 36 15.95 -8.27 2.41
C LEU A 36 16.29 -7.48 3.68
N THR A 37 15.32 -7.24 4.57
CA THR A 37 15.56 -6.59 5.87
C THR A 37 16.47 -7.43 6.77
N ALA A 38 16.31 -8.75 6.79
CA ALA A 38 17.23 -9.65 7.51
C ALA A 38 18.67 -9.58 6.96
N ALA A 39 18.84 -9.60 5.63
CA ALA A 39 20.14 -9.47 4.99
C ALA A 39 20.81 -8.10 5.29
N LEU A 40 20.05 -7.01 5.19
CA LEU A 40 20.51 -5.67 5.56
C LEU A 40 20.91 -5.58 7.04
N SER A 41 20.14 -6.21 7.94
CA SER A 41 20.45 -6.26 9.37
C SER A 41 21.78 -6.96 9.65
N VAL A 42 22.04 -8.10 8.99
CA VAL A 42 23.32 -8.84 9.10
C VAL A 42 24.47 -7.99 8.55
N LEU A 43 24.27 -7.32 7.41
CA LEU A 43 25.29 -6.43 6.81
C LEU A 43 25.64 -5.24 7.71
N VAL A 44 24.65 -4.62 8.36
CA VAL A 44 24.88 -3.55 9.34
C VAL A 44 25.60 -4.06 10.60
N ALA A 45 25.29 -5.26 11.08
CA ALA A 45 26.02 -5.87 12.18
C ALA A 45 27.50 -6.16 11.83
N LEU A 46 27.77 -6.64 10.61
CA LEU A 46 29.14 -6.84 10.10
C LEU A 46 29.91 -5.53 9.98
N ALA A 47 29.26 -4.47 9.47
CA ALA A 47 29.85 -3.13 9.46
C ALA A 47 30.20 -2.65 10.87
N GLY A 48 29.41 -2.99 11.88
CA GLY A 48 29.70 -2.64 13.27
C GLY A 48 30.93 -3.33 13.85
N ILE A 49 31.14 -4.60 13.53
CA ILE A 49 32.37 -5.32 13.89
C ILE A 49 33.58 -4.68 13.18
N ALA A 50 33.44 -4.29 11.91
CA ALA A 50 34.48 -3.58 11.17
C ALA A 50 34.77 -2.16 11.70
N PHE A 51 33.73 -1.43 12.12
CA PHE A 51 33.86 -0.11 12.75
C PHE A 51 34.63 -0.22 14.08
N TYR A 52 34.28 -1.20 14.92
CA TYR A 52 35.06 -1.48 16.14
C TYR A 52 36.52 -1.79 15.80
N GLY A 53 36.79 -2.67 14.84
CA GLY A 53 38.15 -3.00 14.41
C GLY A 53 38.97 -1.76 14.01
N THR A 54 38.33 -0.81 13.30
CA THR A 54 38.92 0.47 12.90
C THR A 54 39.22 1.36 14.10
N VAL A 55 38.24 1.60 14.99
CA VAL A 55 38.39 2.45 16.17
C VAL A 55 39.42 1.86 17.15
N ALA A 56 39.34 0.56 17.41
CA ALA A 56 40.26 -0.16 18.29
C ALA A 56 41.69 -0.21 17.71
N TYR A 57 41.86 -0.27 16.38
CA TYR A 57 43.16 -0.07 15.73
C TYR A 57 43.70 1.33 16.01
N ILE A 58 42.91 2.38 15.80
CA ILE A 58 43.34 3.78 15.99
C ILE A 58 43.70 4.04 17.46
N LEU A 59 42.83 3.66 18.40
CA LEU A 59 43.08 3.80 19.83
C LEU A 59 44.33 3.03 20.25
N HIS A 60 44.49 1.78 19.84
CA HIS A 60 45.71 1.02 20.08
C HIS A 60 46.95 1.74 19.54
N GLN A 61 46.91 2.30 18.32
CA GLN A 61 48.06 3.01 17.74
C GLN A 61 48.38 4.35 18.45
N ASN A 62 47.40 4.94 19.15
CA ASN A 62 47.61 6.10 20.03
C ASN A 62 48.21 5.66 21.38
N PHE A 63 47.63 4.65 22.03
CA PHE A 63 48.15 4.09 23.29
C PHE A 63 49.54 3.47 23.12
N ALA A 64 49.90 2.94 21.94
CA ALA A 64 51.23 2.38 21.65
C ALA A 64 52.35 3.42 21.43
N THR A 65 52.12 4.71 21.66
CA THR A 65 53.14 5.77 21.56
C THR A 65 54.22 5.66 22.66
N ARG A 66 55.41 6.26 22.47
CA ARG A 66 56.50 6.22 23.46
C ARG A 66 56.32 7.28 24.56
N GLY A 67 56.39 6.84 25.82
CA GLY A 67 56.38 7.63 27.05
C GLY A 67 56.42 6.71 28.27
N ASN A 68 56.69 7.24 29.48
CA ASN A 68 56.45 6.47 30.71
C ASN A 68 54.94 6.26 30.84
N LYS A 69 54.53 5.00 30.86
CA LYS A 69 53.13 4.58 30.90
C LYS A 69 52.86 3.77 32.14
N ASP A 70 51.64 3.87 32.64
CA ASP A 70 51.17 3.05 33.73
C ASP A 70 50.85 1.61 33.25
N VAL A 71 50.66 0.71 34.20
CA VAL A 71 50.09 -0.62 33.97
C VAL A 71 48.70 -0.49 33.35
N LEU A 72 47.92 0.53 33.72
CA LEU A 72 46.61 0.81 33.13
C LEU A 72 46.68 1.07 31.62
N ASP A 73 47.67 1.84 31.14
CA ASP A 73 47.81 2.12 29.70
C ASP A 73 48.09 0.84 28.90
N HIS A 74 48.92 -0.06 29.45
CA HIS A 74 49.21 -1.36 28.84
C HIS A 74 47.98 -2.29 28.90
N GLN A 75 47.21 -2.27 29.99
CA GLN A 75 45.93 -2.97 30.07
C GLN A 75 44.93 -2.46 29.03
N LEU A 76 44.82 -1.15 28.81
CA LEU A 76 43.99 -0.55 27.77
C LEU A 76 44.50 -0.89 26.36
N GLN A 77 45.81 -0.89 26.13
CA GLN A 77 46.43 -1.28 24.85
C GLN A 77 46.08 -2.74 24.50
N VAL A 78 46.24 -3.67 25.44
CA VAL A 78 45.82 -5.08 25.31
C VAL A 78 44.30 -5.21 25.15
N LEU A 79 43.50 -4.42 25.88
CA LEU A 79 42.04 -4.42 25.78
C LEU A 79 41.60 -4.07 24.34
N PHE A 80 42.11 -2.98 23.76
CA PHE A 80 41.82 -2.58 22.37
C PHE A 80 42.44 -3.51 21.31
N ARG A 81 43.48 -4.29 21.66
CA ARG A 81 43.98 -5.35 20.77
C ARG A 81 43.07 -6.59 20.77
N SER A 82 42.31 -6.79 21.84
CA SER A 82 41.41 -7.91 22.04
C SER A 82 40.01 -7.66 21.48
N ASN A 83 39.32 -8.73 21.10
CA ASN A 83 37.91 -8.66 20.69
C ASN A 83 36.94 -8.53 21.89
N SER A 84 37.44 -8.41 23.13
CA SER A 84 36.59 -8.51 24.33
C SER A 84 35.65 -7.31 24.53
N ALA A 85 36.07 -6.10 24.14
CA ALA A 85 35.21 -4.90 24.24
C ALA A 85 34.14 -4.81 23.13
N ALA A 86 34.11 -5.75 22.16
CA ALA A 86 33.06 -5.80 21.13
C ALA A 86 31.66 -5.91 21.73
N ALA A 87 31.50 -6.52 22.92
CA ALA A 87 30.25 -6.63 23.66
C ALA A 87 29.52 -5.29 23.86
N PHE A 88 30.26 -4.21 24.15
CA PHE A 88 29.67 -2.89 24.37
C PHE A 88 29.11 -2.23 23.09
N LEU A 89 29.61 -2.62 21.91
CA LEU A 89 29.11 -2.09 20.64
C LEU A 89 27.91 -2.84 20.07
N TRP A 90 27.62 -4.05 20.55
CA TRP A 90 26.34 -4.71 20.19
C TRP A 90 25.14 -3.84 20.58
N GLY A 91 25.18 -3.10 21.69
CA GLY A 91 24.13 -2.14 22.05
C GLY A 91 23.94 -1.02 21.02
N PHE A 92 25.04 -0.43 20.53
CA PHE A 92 24.99 0.61 19.48
C PHE A 92 24.51 0.05 18.14
N PHE A 93 24.95 -1.15 17.76
CA PHE A 93 24.51 -1.76 16.49
C PHE A 93 23.10 -2.34 16.54
N ILE A 94 22.59 -2.77 17.70
CA ILE A 94 21.16 -3.04 17.90
C ILE A 94 20.33 -1.77 17.69
N ALA A 95 20.79 -0.61 18.20
CA ALA A 95 20.13 0.67 17.93
C ALA A 95 20.19 1.06 16.43
N CYS A 96 21.30 0.79 15.74
CA CYS A 96 21.38 0.98 14.28
C CYS A 96 20.50 -0.02 13.50
N SER A 97 20.31 -1.25 13.97
CA SER A 97 19.36 -2.20 13.37
C SER A 97 17.92 -1.73 13.50
N ILE A 98 17.55 -1.04 14.59
CA ILE A 98 16.24 -0.38 14.71
C ILE A 98 16.07 0.70 13.63
N LEU A 99 17.13 1.43 13.24
CA LEU A 99 17.06 2.36 12.11
C LEU A 99 16.85 1.67 10.75
N THR A 100 17.27 0.40 10.59
CA THR A 100 16.99 -0.35 9.34
C THR A 100 15.52 -0.74 9.18
N ALA A 101 14.74 -0.78 10.28
CA ALA A 101 13.29 -1.02 10.21
C ALA A 101 12.56 0.09 9.42
N ASN A 102 13.06 1.33 9.48
CA ASN A 102 12.49 2.48 8.77
C ASN A 102 12.81 2.53 7.26
N VAL A 103 13.54 1.55 6.72
CA VAL A 103 13.88 1.47 5.28
C VAL A 103 12.74 0.85 4.47
N ALA A 104 11.90 0.04 5.12
CA ALA A 104 10.72 -0.59 4.55
C ALA A 104 9.43 0.02 5.13
N SER A 105 8.36 0.05 4.34
CA SER A 105 7.01 0.29 4.85
C SER A 105 6.55 -0.85 5.77
N ASP A 106 5.87 -0.53 6.87
CA ASP A 106 5.31 -1.54 7.79
C ASP A 106 4.46 -2.58 7.05
N GLY A 107 4.95 -3.83 7.01
CA GLY A 107 4.24 -4.95 6.38
C GLY A 107 2.96 -5.40 7.07
N ASN A 108 2.57 -4.76 8.19
CA ASN A 108 1.30 -4.96 8.88
C ASN A 108 0.33 -3.77 8.69
N GLY A 109 0.77 -2.70 8.04
CA GLY A 109 -0.03 -1.50 7.78
C GLY A 109 -0.74 -1.52 6.43
N HIS A 110 -1.39 -0.40 6.12
CA HIS A 110 -1.82 -0.13 4.75
C HIS A 110 -0.63 0.38 3.94
N VAL A 111 -0.31 -0.31 2.86
CA VAL A 111 0.78 0.09 1.95
C VAL A 111 0.14 0.60 0.66
N PHE A 112 0.60 1.77 0.20
CA PHE A 112 0.26 2.30 -1.12
C PHE A 112 1.21 1.75 -2.16
N VAL A 113 0.66 1.15 -3.20
CA VAL A 113 1.42 0.45 -4.24
C VAL A 113 0.83 0.69 -5.60
N ARG A 114 1.67 0.64 -6.61
CA ARG A 114 1.26 0.69 -8.01
C ARG A 114 0.43 -0.57 -8.37
N ALA A 115 -0.67 -0.39 -9.08
CA ALA A 115 -1.46 -1.50 -9.61
C ALA A 115 -0.77 -2.18 -10.81
N VAL A 116 -0.99 -3.48 -11.03
CA VAL A 116 -0.59 -4.13 -12.29
C VAL A 116 -1.55 -3.68 -13.40
N PRO A 117 -1.07 -3.12 -14.52
CA PRO A 117 -1.90 -2.81 -15.67
C PRO A 117 -2.48 -4.09 -16.29
N ARG A 118 -3.80 -4.31 -16.18
CA ARG A 118 -4.53 -5.46 -16.74
C ARG A 118 -5.91 -5.04 -17.24
N GLY A 119 -6.04 -4.93 -18.57
CA GLY A 119 -7.23 -4.30 -19.17
C GLY A 119 -7.21 -2.80 -18.88
N CYS A 120 -6.23 -2.09 -19.44
CA CYS A 120 -6.12 -0.64 -19.31
C CYS A 120 -7.24 0.10 -20.06
N GLY A 121 -7.60 1.29 -19.58
CA GLY A 121 -8.53 2.18 -20.27
C GLY A 121 -9.96 2.00 -19.78
N ASP A 122 -10.92 2.38 -20.62
CA ASP A 122 -12.33 2.41 -20.27
C ASP A 122 -12.98 1.00 -20.33
N VAL A 123 -14.23 0.90 -19.88
CA VAL A 123 -15.08 -0.27 -20.10
C VAL A 123 -16.00 0.04 -21.27
N ALA A 124 -15.70 -0.54 -22.43
CA ALA A 124 -16.53 -0.43 -23.63
C ALA A 124 -17.47 -1.64 -23.74
N PHE A 125 -18.57 -1.48 -24.48
CA PHE A 125 -19.62 -2.49 -24.61
C PHE A 125 -19.92 -2.77 -26.08
N GLY A 126 -19.90 -4.05 -26.44
CA GLY A 126 -20.02 -4.53 -27.82
C GLY A 126 -18.82 -5.41 -28.22
N PRO A 127 -18.88 -6.09 -29.37
CA PRO A 127 -17.71 -6.75 -29.95
C PRO A 127 -16.65 -5.72 -30.38
N PRO A 128 -15.35 -6.09 -30.38
CA PRO A 128 -14.28 -5.21 -30.84
C PRO A 128 -14.46 -4.86 -32.32
N ASP A 129 -14.06 -3.63 -32.68
CA ASP A 129 -13.98 -3.11 -34.04
C ASP A 129 -15.31 -3.04 -34.84
N VAL A 130 -16.47 -3.08 -34.15
CA VAL A 130 -17.81 -2.88 -34.73
C VAL A 130 -18.55 -1.80 -33.93
N SER A 131 -19.13 -0.81 -34.62
CA SER A 131 -19.91 0.25 -33.96
C SER A 131 -21.26 -0.27 -33.44
N VAL A 132 -21.86 0.43 -32.47
CA VAL A 132 -23.16 0.01 -31.88
C VAL A 132 -24.29 0.10 -32.90
N GLU A 133 -24.11 0.95 -33.91
CA GLU A 133 -24.99 1.16 -35.07
C GLU A 133 -24.95 0.01 -36.08
N GLU A 134 -23.82 -0.70 -36.18
CA GLU A 134 -23.62 -1.84 -37.10
C GLU A 134 -24.10 -3.18 -36.52
N LEU A 135 -24.43 -3.23 -35.22
CA LEU A 135 -24.86 -4.45 -34.54
C LEU A 135 -26.27 -4.90 -34.94
N GLY A 136 -26.41 -6.20 -35.21
CA GLY A 136 -27.72 -6.83 -35.35
C GLY A 136 -28.54 -6.72 -34.05
N ASN A 137 -29.86 -6.60 -34.17
CA ASN A 137 -30.80 -6.48 -33.04
C ASN A 137 -30.52 -7.39 -31.82
N PRO A 138 -30.23 -8.72 -31.96
CA PRO A 138 -29.94 -9.56 -30.79
C PRO A 138 -28.61 -9.21 -30.11
N GLU A 139 -27.58 -8.84 -30.85
CA GLU A 139 -26.25 -8.47 -30.30
C GLU A 139 -26.30 -7.11 -29.62
N ARG A 140 -27.05 -6.16 -30.20
CA ARG A 140 -27.33 -4.86 -29.59
C ARG A 140 -28.09 -5.00 -28.27
N ALA A 141 -29.05 -5.94 -28.19
CA ALA A 141 -29.77 -6.25 -26.95
C ALA A 141 -28.88 -6.87 -25.86
N MET A 142 -28.00 -7.81 -26.22
CA MET A 142 -27.03 -8.40 -25.29
C MET A 142 -25.99 -7.38 -24.80
N THR A 143 -25.53 -6.50 -25.69
CA THR A 143 -24.64 -5.39 -25.38
C THR A 143 -25.26 -4.41 -24.38
N LYS A 144 -26.53 -4.01 -24.59
CA LYS A 144 -27.30 -3.20 -23.64
C LYS A 144 -27.40 -3.89 -22.27
N LYS A 145 -27.74 -5.18 -22.24
CA LYS A 145 -27.85 -5.98 -21.00
C LYS A 145 -26.51 -6.11 -20.25
N ALA A 146 -25.39 -6.23 -20.97
CA ALA A 146 -24.05 -6.24 -20.37
C ALA A 146 -23.73 -4.89 -19.69
N ARG A 147 -24.00 -3.77 -20.38
CA ARG A 147 -23.83 -2.41 -19.86
C ARG A 147 -24.68 -2.15 -18.62
N GLU A 148 -25.98 -2.47 -18.68
CA GLU A 148 -26.89 -2.31 -17.54
C GLU A 148 -26.40 -3.10 -16.32
N ARG A 149 -26.00 -4.36 -16.51
CA ARG A 149 -25.53 -5.21 -15.42
C ARG A 149 -24.22 -4.73 -14.79
N TYR A 150 -23.29 -4.21 -15.60
CA TYR A 150 -22.07 -3.56 -15.11
C TYR A 150 -22.42 -2.35 -14.22
N LEU A 151 -23.23 -1.41 -14.74
CA LEU A 151 -23.61 -0.19 -14.02
C LEU A 151 -24.34 -0.52 -12.70
N PHE A 152 -25.29 -1.47 -12.72
CA PHE A 152 -25.98 -1.91 -11.50
C PHE A 152 -25.07 -2.62 -10.51
N SER A 153 -24.07 -3.39 -10.97
CA SER A 153 -23.10 -4.03 -10.06
C SER A 153 -22.20 -3.00 -9.38
N ASN A 154 -21.69 -2.02 -10.13
CA ASN A 154 -20.88 -0.94 -9.58
C ASN A 154 -21.69 -0.06 -8.62
N LEU A 155 -22.93 0.28 -8.97
CA LEU A 155 -23.83 1.02 -8.07
C LEU A 155 -24.09 0.25 -6.77
N LYS A 156 -24.34 -1.07 -6.85
CA LYS A 156 -24.56 -1.90 -5.65
C LYS A 156 -23.32 -1.95 -4.76
N TRP A 157 -22.13 -2.06 -5.35
CA TRP A 157 -20.87 -1.98 -4.61
C TRP A 157 -20.69 -0.60 -3.97
N ALA A 158 -20.90 0.47 -4.72
CA ALA A 158 -20.68 1.84 -4.29
C ALA A 158 -21.65 2.27 -3.17
N ARG A 159 -22.91 1.82 -3.22
CA ARG A 159 -23.88 2.07 -2.15
C ARG A 159 -23.46 1.36 -0.86
N ALA A 160 -23.18 0.05 -0.93
CA ALA A 160 -22.68 -0.72 0.22
C ALA A 160 -21.34 -0.22 0.76
N TYR A 161 -20.47 0.34 -0.10
CA TYR A 161 -19.23 1.00 0.31
C TYR A 161 -19.52 2.34 1.02
N SER A 162 -20.42 3.15 0.47
CA SER A 162 -20.77 4.46 1.04
C SER A 162 -21.40 4.33 2.42
N GLU A 163 -22.37 3.42 2.58
CA GLU A 163 -23.03 3.09 3.86
C GLU A 163 -22.04 2.53 4.91
N ALA A 164 -20.96 1.87 4.48
CA ALA A 164 -19.95 1.30 5.35
C ALA A 164 -18.88 2.31 5.82
N HIS A 165 -18.54 3.30 4.98
CA HIS A 165 -17.36 4.17 5.19
C HIS A 165 -17.68 5.66 5.40
N TYR A 166 -18.83 6.17 4.93
CA TYR A 166 -19.26 7.54 5.20
C TYR A 166 -20.21 7.58 6.40
N ASP A 167 -19.97 8.51 7.32
CA ASP A 167 -20.84 8.72 8.49
C ASP A 167 -22.04 9.59 8.10
N ILE A 168 -23.10 8.95 7.61
CA ILE A 168 -24.35 9.60 7.20
C ILE A 168 -25.47 9.09 8.11
N GLY A 169 -26.08 10.00 8.88
CA GLY A 169 -27.26 9.68 9.69
C GLY A 169 -27.04 8.64 10.80
N GLY A 170 -25.79 8.31 11.15
CA GLY A 170 -25.50 7.24 12.11
C GLY A 170 -25.79 5.83 11.60
N LEU A 171 -25.84 5.63 10.28
CA LEU A 171 -25.99 4.30 9.66
C LEU A 171 -24.96 3.32 10.25
N ALA A 172 -25.44 2.13 10.64
CA ALA A 172 -24.62 1.16 11.33
C ALA A 172 -23.49 0.65 10.42
N ARG A 173 -22.23 0.83 10.83
CA ARG A 173 -21.07 0.26 10.13
C ARG A 173 -21.30 -1.24 9.94
N ALA A 174 -21.36 -1.67 8.68
CA ALA A 174 -21.54 -3.07 8.33
C ALA A 174 -20.53 -3.96 9.07
N SER A 175 -20.96 -5.11 9.56
CA SER A 175 -20.11 -6.05 10.32
C SER A 175 -18.89 -6.55 9.52
N MET A 176 -19.00 -6.54 8.19
CA MET A 176 -17.90 -6.74 7.24
C MET A 176 -18.00 -5.66 6.15
N PRO A 177 -17.35 -4.49 6.31
CA PRO A 177 -17.38 -3.43 5.32
C PRO A 177 -16.56 -3.82 4.08
N PRO A 178 -16.94 -3.39 2.85
CA PRO A 178 -16.13 -3.61 1.66
C PRO A 178 -14.72 -3.01 1.81
N ILE A 179 -13.68 -3.70 1.35
CA ILE A 179 -12.29 -3.26 1.49
C ILE A 179 -12.02 -2.01 0.63
N SER A 180 -11.36 -1.00 1.23
CA SER A 180 -10.89 0.21 0.55
C SER A 180 -9.63 -0.08 -0.27
N ILE A 181 -9.75 -0.13 -1.60
CA ILE A 181 -8.63 -0.24 -2.55
C ILE A 181 -8.12 1.13 -3.04
N SER A 182 -8.88 2.20 -2.81
CA SER A 182 -8.59 3.56 -3.28
C SER A 182 -7.60 4.30 -2.39
N ARG A 183 -7.01 5.38 -2.92
CA ARG A 183 -6.02 6.22 -2.23
C ARG A 183 -6.50 6.79 -0.90
N LYS A 184 -7.74 7.29 -0.84
CA LYS A 184 -8.44 7.65 0.40
C LYS A 184 -9.62 6.70 0.64
N THR A 185 -9.93 6.39 1.91
CA THR A 185 -11.12 5.60 2.27
C THR A 185 -12.40 6.29 1.80
N THR A 186 -12.49 7.60 1.97
CA THR A 186 -13.61 8.45 1.54
C THR A 186 -13.05 9.72 0.90
N LEU A 187 -13.80 10.30 -0.05
CA LEU A 187 -13.50 11.63 -0.56
C LEU A 187 -14.18 12.67 0.34
N PRO A 188 -13.49 13.78 0.68
CA PRO A 188 -14.09 14.82 1.49
C PRO A 188 -15.24 15.50 0.73
N PHE A 189 -16.30 15.85 1.44
CA PHE A 189 -17.27 16.84 0.99
C PHE A 189 -17.89 17.58 2.17
N GLU A 190 -18.23 18.84 1.94
CA GLU A 190 -19.05 19.64 2.84
C GLU A 190 -20.49 19.67 2.34
N SER A 191 -21.45 19.88 3.25
CA SER A 191 -22.86 19.93 2.90
C SER A 191 -23.60 20.98 3.72
N LYS A 192 -24.47 21.77 3.08
CA LYS A 192 -25.20 22.88 3.71
C LYS A 192 -26.48 23.23 2.98
N GLU A 193 -27.43 23.80 3.71
CA GLU A 193 -28.61 24.43 3.10
C GLU A 193 -28.23 25.72 2.37
N VAL A 194 -28.95 25.99 1.27
CA VAL A 194 -28.80 27.15 0.40
C VAL A 194 -30.17 27.60 -0.11
N GLY A 195 -30.28 28.84 -0.59
CA GLY A 195 -31.52 29.32 -1.22
C GLY A 195 -31.90 28.48 -2.44
N CYS A 196 -33.20 28.26 -2.64
CA CYS A 196 -33.70 27.46 -3.76
C CYS A 196 -33.27 28.05 -5.13
N PRO A 197 -32.69 27.26 -6.04
CA PRO A 197 -32.28 27.75 -7.36
C PRO A 197 -33.45 27.88 -8.35
N TRP A 198 -34.59 27.24 -8.07
CA TRP A 198 -35.79 27.21 -8.93
C TRP A 198 -36.90 28.12 -8.37
N LYS A 199 -37.85 28.53 -9.23
CA LYS A 199 -38.86 29.56 -8.92
C LYS A 199 -40.23 29.22 -9.49
N GLY A 200 -41.27 29.95 -9.06
CA GLY A 200 -42.65 29.78 -9.55
C GLY A 200 -43.16 28.36 -9.28
N HIS A 201 -43.79 27.74 -10.28
CA HIS A 201 -44.27 26.34 -10.25
C HIS A 201 -43.16 25.28 -10.26
N THR A 202 -41.94 25.64 -9.85
CA THR A 202 -40.81 24.71 -9.64
C THR A 202 -40.04 25.03 -8.36
N LYS A 203 -40.60 25.87 -7.47
CA LYS A 203 -39.95 26.26 -6.21
C LYS A 203 -39.71 25.05 -5.30
N CYS A 204 -38.73 25.18 -4.40
CA CYS A 204 -38.39 24.12 -3.48
C CYS A 204 -39.45 23.99 -2.37
N LEU A 205 -39.78 22.75 -2.03
CA LEU A 205 -40.61 22.38 -0.90
C LEU A 205 -39.73 22.09 0.31
N GLY A 206 -40.12 22.62 1.46
CA GLY A 206 -39.48 22.41 2.75
C GLY A 206 -40.38 21.62 3.70
N TYR A 207 -40.06 21.70 4.98
CA TYR A 207 -40.87 21.12 6.05
C TYR A 207 -42.36 21.49 5.91
N ASN A 208 -43.23 20.48 6.08
CA ASN A 208 -44.68 20.59 5.89
C ASN A 208 -45.10 21.16 4.51
N ASN A 209 -44.35 20.85 3.44
CA ASN A 209 -44.60 21.33 2.07
C ASN A 209 -44.72 22.88 1.93
N THR A 210 -44.10 23.61 2.86
CA THR A 210 -43.91 25.06 2.75
C THR A 210 -42.78 25.40 1.76
N GLU A 211 -42.49 26.68 1.53
CA GLU A 211 -41.33 27.06 0.72
C GLU A 211 -40.03 26.73 1.49
N GLY A 212 -39.13 25.97 0.85
CA GLY A 212 -37.98 25.36 1.49
C GLY A 212 -36.61 25.76 0.91
N PRO A 213 -35.52 25.39 1.61
CA PRO A 213 -34.17 25.50 1.09
C PRO A 213 -33.89 24.43 0.03
N ALA A 214 -32.82 24.63 -0.73
CA ALA A 214 -32.11 23.55 -1.41
C ALA A 214 -30.89 23.12 -0.57
N PHE A 215 -30.33 21.96 -0.88
CA PHE A 215 -29.22 21.35 -0.16
C PHE A 215 -28.01 21.20 -1.10
N SER A 216 -26.91 21.87 -0.77
CA SER A 216 -25.69 21.89 -1.56
C SER A 216 -24.63 20.97 -0.94
N MET A 217 -24.02 20.12 -1.75
CA MET A 217 -22.94 19.20 -1.40
C MET A 217 -21.75 19.46 -2.33
N ASP A 218 -20.55 19.58 -1.77
CA ASP A 218 -19.38 20.08 -2.48
C ASP A 218 -18.10 19.40 -2.00
N THR A 219 -17.35 18.79 -2.92
CA THR A 219 -16.08 18.11 -2.61
C THR A 219 -14.94 19.06 -2.27
N GLY A 220 -15.06 20.34 -2.65
CA GLY A 220 -13.89 21.18 -2.86
C GLY A 220 -13.02 20.63 -4.00
N PHE A 221 -11.78 21.12 -4.13
CA PHE A 221 -10.86 20.69 -5.19
C PHE A 221 -10.06 19.45 -4.78
N LEU A 222 -10.46 18.29 -5.30
CA LEU A 222 -9.76 17.01 -5.17
C LEU A 222 -8.55 16.98 -6.11
N ASP A 223 -7.37 16.61 -5.62
CA ASP A 223 -6.14 16.48 -6.40
C ASP A 223 -6.01 15.07 -7.00
N SER A 224 -5.64 15.00 -8.29
CA SER A 224 -5.53 13.75 -9.04
C SER A 224 -4.58 12.74 -8.39
N HIS A 225 -3.55 13.21 -7.69
CA HIS A 225 -2.57 12.36 -7.02
C HIS A 225 -2.98 12.06 -5.56
N SER A 226 -3.14 13.08 -4.71
CA SER A 226 -3.30 12.85 -3.27
C SER A 226 -4.68 12.34 -2.84
N ASP A 227 -5.72 12.64 -3.61
CA ASP A 227 -7.09 12.20 -3.32
C ASP A 227 -7.49 10.98 -4.15
N LEU A 228 -7.12 10.98 -5.44
CA LEU A 228 -7.61 10.03 -6.44
C LEU A 228 -6.62 8.91 -6.78
N GLY A 229 -5.33 9.02 -6.41
CA GLY A 229 -4.34 7.96 -6.61
C GLY A 229 -3.73 7.86 -8.01
N ILE A 230 -3.90 8.88 -8.86
CA ILE A 230 -3.19 8.99 -10.15
C ILE A 230 -1.77 9.49 -9.87
N ASN A 231 -0.80 8.59 -9.96
CA ASN A 231 0.56 8.78 -9.51
C ASN A 231 1.39 9.63 -10.49
N SER A 232 1.17 10.95 -10.47
CA SER A 232 1.88 11.92 -11.32
C SER A 232 2.80 12.85 -10.51
N PRO A 233 3.92 13.35 -11.08
CA PRO A 233 4.73 14.41 -10.48
C PRO A 233 3.92 15.72 -10.36
N PRO A 234 4.32 16.68 -9.50
CA PRO A 234 3.54 17.89 -9.24
C PRO A 234 3.16 18.71 -10.49
N THR A 235 4.01 18.74 -11.52
CA THR A 235 3.77 19.44 -12.80
C THR A 235 2.60 18.86 -13.60
N ASP A 236 2.26 17.61 -13.36
CA ASP A 236 1.35 16.84 -14.22
C ASP A 236 0.02 16.54 -13.50
N ARG A 237 -0.15 17.09 -12.28
CA ARG A 237 -1.37 16.99 -11.49
C ARG A 237 -2.43 17.97 -11.99
N VAL A 238 -3.68 17.57 -11.82
CA VAL A 238 -4.86 18.40 -12.05
C VAL A 238 -5.78 18.29 -10.83
N GLN A 239 -6.67 19.26 -10.66
CA GLN A 239 -7.69 19.20 -9.63
C GLN A 239 -9.08 19.15 -10.24
N ILE A 240 -9.98 18.38 -9.64
CA ILE A 240 -11.40 18.29 -10.03
C ILE A 240 -12.29 18.58 -8.82
N ARG A 241 -13.41 19.26 -9.03
CA ARG A 241 -14.44 19.52 -8.03
C ARG A 241 -15.79 19.06 -8.56
N LYS A 242 -16.58 18.43 -7.70
CA LYS A 242 -18.01 18.15 -7.93
C LYS A 242 -18.82 18.95 -6.92
N THR A 243 -19.83 19.67 -7.41
CA THR A 243 -20.83 20.34 -6.58
C THR A 243 -22.22 19.93 -7.07
N SER A 244 -23.02 19.37 -6.18
CA SER A 244 -24.43 19.02 -6.44
C SER A 244 -25.33 19.88 -5.56
N THR A 245 -26.35 20.52 -6.12
CA THR A 245 -27.39 21.21 -5.33
C THR A 245 -28.74 20.58 -5.62
N CYS A 246 -29.32 19.94 -4.61
CA CYS A 246 -30.58 19.21 -4.69
C CYS A 246 -31.71 19.94 -3.95
N GLY A 247 -32.95 19.76 -4.36
CA GLY A 247 -34.11 20.22 -3.62
C GLY A 247 -35.35 19.46 -4.05
N VAL A 248 -36.23 19.14 -3.10
CA VAL A 248 -37.58 18.69 -3.42
C VAL A 248 -38.30 19.86 -4.07
N ILE A 249 -38.89 19.67 -5.24
CA ILE A 249 -39.53 20.73 -6.03
C ILE A 249 -41.03 20.50 -6.15
N ASP A 250 -41.79 21.59 -6.10
CA ASP A 250 -43.22 21.54 -6.39
C ASP A 250 -43.41 21.32 -7.90
N THR A 251 -43.92 20.14 -8.28
CA THR A 251 -44.22 19.81 -9.68
C THR A 251 -45.72 19.74 -9.98
N SER A 252 -46.59 20.13 -9.04
CA SER A 252 -48.05 19.96 -9.12
C SER A 252 -48.70 20.55 -10.39
N ALA A 253 -48.17 21.64 -10.95
CA ALA A 253 -48.65 22.22 -12.21
C ALA A 253 -48.37 21.33 -13.47
N TYR A 254 -47.44 20.39 -13.34
CA TYR A 254 -46.99 19.48 -14.40
C TYR A 254 -47.53 18.05 -14.23
N ASP A 255 -48.24 17.78 -13.14
CA ASP A 255 -48.95 16.52 -12.94
C ASP A 255 -50.07 16.36 -13.99
N ARG A 256 -50.26 15.13 -14.44
CA ARG A 256 -51.26 14.72 -15.43
C ARG A 256 -52.01 13.51 -14.90
N MET A 257 -53.31 13.46 -15.17
CA MET A 257 -54.15 12.32 -14.85
C MET A 257 -54.88 11.90 -16.12
N LEU A 258 -54.66 10.68 -16.57
CA LEU A 258 -55.39 10.07 -17.67
C LEU A 258 -56.23 8.91 -17.13
N THR A 259 -57.39 8.68 -17.72
CA THR A 259 -58.18 7.46 -17.46
C THR A 259 -58.31 6.71 -18.78
N VAL A 260 -57.83 5.46 -18.80
CA VAL A 260 -57.88 4.55 -19.95
C VAL A 260 -58.46 3.23 -19.45
N ASP A 261 -59.49 2.70 -20.13
CA ASP A 261 -60.11 1.41 -19.83
C ASP A 261 -60.45 1.20 -18.34
N ASN A 262 -61.13 2.19 -17.74
CA ASN A 262 -61.47 2.28 -16.30
C ASN A 262 -60.27 2.30 -15.32
N GLN A 263 -59.04 2.46 -15.80
CA GLN A 263 -57.84 2.62 -14.97
C GLN A 263 -57.39 4.08 -15.00
N THR A 264 -57.38 4.74 -13.83
CA THR A 264 -56.77 6.07 -13.69
C THR A 264 -55.26 5.93 -13.48
N VAL A 265 -54.49 6.59 -14.34
CA VAL A 265 -53.04 6.62 -14.32
C VAL A 265 -52.58 8.06 -14.12
N TYR A 266 -51.73 8.27 -13.12
CA TYR A 266 -51.05 9.54 -12.87
C TYR A 266 -49.72 9.58 -13.60
N GLY A 267 -49.31 10.74 -14.07
CA GLY A 267 -47.98 10.96 -14.62
C GLY A 267 -47.51 12.41 -14.50
N ILE A 268 -46.26 12.68 -14.88
CA ILE A 268 -45.64 14.00 -14.78
C ILE A 268 -45.05 14.47 -16.12
N SER A 269 -45.35 15.70 -16.54
CA SER A 269 -44.99 16.27 -17.84
C SER A 269 -44.05 17.49 -17.67
N ILE A 270 -42.84 17.23 -17.18
CA ILE A 270 -41.78 18.22 -16.92
C ILE A 270 -40.75 18.35 -18.05
N LEU A 271 -40.69 17.39 -18.98
CA LEU A 271 -39.57 17.15 -19.91
C LEU A 271 -40.08 16.79 -21.32
N ALA A 272 -39.22 16.88 -22.34
CA ALA A 272 -39.59 16.81 -23.76
C ALA A 272 -40.45 15.60 -24.16
N GLU A 273 -41.12 15.74 -25.31
CA GLU A 273 -41.77 14.64 -26.02
C GLU A 273 -40.78 13.49 -26.24
N ASP A 274 -41.04 12.36 -25.57
CA ASP A 274 -40.25 11.16 -25.77
C ASP A 274 -40.73 10.47 -27.05
N GLN A 275 -39.98 10.69 -28.14
CA GLN A 275 -40.24 10.10 -29.44
C GLN A 275 -40.18 8.57 -29.40
N ASP A 276 -39.47 7.93 -28.46
CA ASP A 276 -39.43 6.47 -28.35
C ASP A 276 -40.71 5.87 -27.72
N ILE A 277 -41.49 6.67 -26.97
CA ILE A 277 -42.85 6.27 -26.54
C ILE A 277 -43.80 6.14 -27.75
N ALA A 278 -43.45 6.66 -28.93
CA ALA A 278 -44.23 6.45 -30.15
C ALA A 278 -44.30 4.97 -30.59
N ASN A 279 -43.40 4.11 -30.10
CA ASN A 279 -43.33 2.68 -30.43
C ASN A 279 -44.04 1.76 -29.42
N LEU A 280 -44.64 2.28 -28.34
CA LEU A 280 -45.55 1.49 -27.49
C LEU A 280 -46.90 1.31 -28.23
N PRO A 281 -47.32 0.09 -28.62
CA PRO A 281 -48.37 -0.08 -29.63
C PRO A 281 -49.80 0.33 -29.23
N THR A 282 -50.03 0.72 -27.98
CA THR A 282 -51.38 0.83 -27.39
C THR A 282 -51.47 1.95 -26.34
N GLY A 283 -51.51 3.21 -26.76
CA GLY A 283 -51.77 4.34 -25.86
C GLY A 283 -52.36 5.56 -26.58
N PRO A 284 -53.37 6.26 -26.02
CA PRO A 284 -53.87 7.52 -26.58
C PRO A 284 -52.80 8.61 -26.55
N GLU A 285 -52.90 9.63 -27.42
CA GLU A 285 -51.83 10.62 -27.67
C GLU A 285 -51.23 11.30 -26.42
N GLY A 286 -51.99 11.40 -25.33
CA GLY A 286 -51.49 11.90 -24.03
C GLY A 286 -50.33 11.09 -23.42
N TYR A 287 -50.17 9.83 -23.81
CA TYR A 287 -49.07 8.97 -23.34
C TYR A 287 -47.69 9.47 -23.81
N ARG A 288 -47.61 10.13 -24.97
CA ARG A 288 -46.34 10.55 -25.61
C ARG A 288 -45.59 11.70 -24.91
N ARG A 289 -46.21 12.40 -23.95
CA ARG A 289 -45.69 13.66 -23.37
C ARG A 289 -45.36 13.61 -21.87
N THR A 290 -45.27 12.42 -21.30
CA THR A 290 -45.32 12.23 -19.84
C THR A 290 -44.34 11.16 -19.41
N VAL A 291 -43.47 11.48 -18.44
CA VAL A 291 -42.18 10.79 -18.17
C VAL A 291 -42.29 9.69 -17.12
N ALA A 292 -43.40 9.68 -16.38
CA ALA A 292 -43.72 8.68 -15.37
C ALA A 292 -45.18 8.28 -15.50
N TRP A 293 -45.52 7.03 -15.17
CA TRP A 293 -46.89 6.55 -15.10
C TRP A 293 -47.08 5.66 -13.87
N HIS A 294 -48.11 5.92 -13.07
CA HIS A 294 -48.45 5.14 -11.88
C HIS A 294 -49.96 4.88 -11.79
N GLN A 295 -50.36 3.64 -11.51
CA GLN A 295 -51.77 3.26 -11.42
C GLN A 295 -52.35 3.58 -10.04
N LYS A 296 -53.52 4.21 -10.03
CA LYS A 296 -54.26 4.48 -8.80
C LYS A 296 -54.69 3.17 -8.11
N GLY A 297 -54.35 3.01 -6.83
CA GLY A 297 -54.94 1.98 -5.96
C GLY A 297 -54.38 0.54 -6.07
N ARG A 298 -53.17 0.32 -6.61
CA ARG A 298 -52.60 -1.05 -6.75
C ARG A 298 -51.25 -1.33 -6.12
N ALA A 299 -50.52 -0.31 -5.67
CA ALA A 299 -49.27 -0.48 -4.93
C ALA A 299 -49.50 -0.11 -3.46
N THR A 300 -49.07 -0.98 -2.55
CA THR A 300 -48.85 -0.71 -1.12
C THR A 300 -47.34 -0.59 -0.87
N SER A 301 -46.64 0.15 -1.73
CA SER A 301 -45.18 0.21 -1.73
C SER A 301 -44.68 1.56 -2.24
N LEU A 302 -43.41 1.82 -1.95
CA LEU A 302 -42.73 3.02 -2.39
C LEU A 302 -42.04 2.77 -3.73
N ILE A 303 -42.30 3.62 -4.72
CA ILE A 303 -41.85 3.40 -6.10
C ILE A 303 -41.15 4.66 -6.61
N VAL A 304 -39.94 4.52 -7.15
CA VAL A 304 -39.38 5.54 -8.03
C VAL A 304 -40.12 5.41 -9.36
N ALA A 305 -41.03 6.33 -9.63
CA ALA A 305 -41.91 6.31 -10.80
C ALA A 305 -41.17 6.73 -12.08
N SER A 306 -40.16 7.60 -11.95
CA SER A 306 -39.17 7.85 -13.00
C SER A 306 -37.87 8.43 -12.43
N SER A 307 -36.79 8.24 -13.18
CA SER A 307 -35.58 9.05 -13.05
C SER A 307 -35.25 9.63 -14.42
N TYR A 308 -34.75 10.87 -14.46
CA TYR A 308 -34.39 11.53 -15.71
C TYR A 308 -33.11 12.34 -15.56
N PHE A 309 -32.47 12.58 -16.69
CA PHE A 309 -31.24 13.34 -16.77
C PHE A 309 -31.16 14.23 -18.02
N SER A 310 -30.50 15.37 -17.93
CA SER A 310 -30.21 16.25 -19.07
C SER A 310 -28.85 16.92 -18.89
N TYR A 311 -28.02 16.88 -19.94
CA TYR A 311 -26.72 17.55 -19.95
C TYR A 311 -26.85 19.06 -20.20
N ALA A 312 -25.91 19.83 -19.66
CA ALA A 312 -25.73 21.24 -19.98
C ALA A 312 -25.46 21.44 -21.49
N ILE A 313 -26.16 22.40 -22.12
CA ILE A 313 -26.10 22.63 -23.57
C ILE A 313 -24.68 23.02 -24.01
N SER A 314 -23.94 22.12 -24.64
CA SER A 314 -22.60 22.39 -25.19
C SER A 314 -22.68 23.05 -26.57
N SER A 315 -22.04 24.20 -26.75
CA SER A 315 -21.97 24.89 -28.05
C SER A 315 -21.15 24.14 -29.10
N SER A 316 -20.32 23.16 -28.69
CA SER A 316 -19.48 22.36 -29.58
C SER A 316 -20.19 21.15 -30.20
N TYR A 317 -21.38 20.79 -29.72
CA TYR A 317 -22.14 19.62 -30.19
C TYR A 317 -23.63 19.93 -30.35
N PRO A 318 -24.03 20.84 -31.27
CA PRO A 318 -25.44 21.15 -31.51
C PRO A 318 -26.25 19.94 -32.02
N GLU A 319 -25.64 19.02 -32.76
CA GLU A 319 -26.30 17.82 -33.30
C GLU A 319 -26.66 16.79 -32.22
N GLN A 320 -25.87 16.69 -31.13
CA GLN A 320 -26.24 15.84 -29.98
C GLN A 320 -27.55 16.30 -29.32
N ARG A 321 -27.94 17.57 -29.49
CA ARG A 321 -29.22 18.10 -28.99
C ARG A 321 -30.43 17.47 -29.69
N GLU A 322 -30.25 17.04 -30.93
CA GLU A 322 -31.28 16.41 -31.77
C GLU A 322 -31.27 14.88 -31.60
N GLN A 323 -30.09 14.27 -31.45
CA GLN A 323 -29.96 12.83 -31.15
C GLN A 323 -30.39 12.45 -29.72
N LEU A 324 -30.21 13.33 -28.73
CA LEU A 324 -30.53 13.02 -27.32
C LEU A 324 -31.99 13.35 -26.94
N ASN A 325 -32.76 14.08 -27.77
CA ASN A 325 -34.19 14.44 -27.58
C ASN A 325 -34.62 15.07 -26.22
N GLN A 326 -33.71 15.25 -25.27
CA GLN A 326 -34.02 15.44 -23.85
C GLN A 326 -33.88 16.90 -23.38
N LYS A 327 -34.63 17.80 -24.02
CA LYS A 327 -34.78 19.20 -23.55
C LYS A 327 -35.85 19.29 -22.45
N PRO A 328 -35.58 19.85 -21.26
CA PRO A 328 -36.63 20.10 -20.28
C PRO A 328 -37.72 21.03 -20.83
N LEU A 329 -39.01 20.69 -20.68
CA LEU A 329 -40.11 21.55 -21.16
C LEU A 329 -40.20 22.82 -20.32
N VAL A 330 -39.95 22.71 -19.01
CA VAL A 330 -40.04 23.82 -18.08
C VAL A 330 -38.81 24.73 -18.21
N ALA A 331 -39.05 26.02 -18.46
CA ALA A 331 -38.00 27.00 -18.71
C ALA A 331 -36.96 27.12 -17.57
N THR A 332 -37.37 26.95 -16.31
CA THR A 332 -36.47 26.98 -15.13
C THR A 332 -35.39 25.88 -15.17
N PHE A 333 -35.61 24.82 -15.95
CA PHE A 333 -34.68 23.70 -16.12
C PHE A 333 -33.89 23.78 -17.45
N GLN A 334 -34.13 24.79 -18.30
CA GLN A 334 -33.40 24.97 -19.56
C GLN A 334 -32.11 25.76 -19.33
N ASN A 335 -31.13 25.17 -18.64
CA ASN A 335 -29.87 25.83 -18.30
C ASN A 335 -28.68 25.42 -19.19
N THR A 336 -27.67 26.28 -19.28
CA THR A 336 -26.43 26.05 -20.03
C THR A 336 -25.24 25.67 -19.15
N ASP A 337 -25.31 25.77 -17.82
CA ASP A 337 -24.12 25.81 -16.96
C ASP A 337 -24.07 24.67 -15.93
N HIS A 338 -25.01 23.73 -15.96
CA HIS A 338 -25.03 22.56 -15.09
C HIS A 338 -25.86 21.44 -15.72
N ASP A 339 -25.51 20.20 -15.39
CA ASP A 339 -26.34 19.05 -15.72
C ASP A 339 -27.49 18.93 -14.71
N LEU A 340 -28.60 18.33 -15.11
CA LEU A 340 -29.79 18.19 -14.27
C LEU A 340 -30.21 16.73 -14.14
N ALA A 341 -30.44 16.29 -12.90
CA ALA A 341 -31.01 14.99 -12.59
C ALA A 341 -32.31 15.15 -11.80
N PHE A 342 -33.30 14.29 -12.08
CA PHE A 342 -34.59 14.28 -11.41
C PHE A 342 -34.94 12.86 -10.96
N TRP A 343 -35.58 12.75 -9.81
CA TRP A 343 -36.20 11.52 -9.33
C TRP A 343 -37.62 11.81 -8.87
N THR A 344 -38.58 11.12 -9.47
CA THR A 344 -40.00 11.23 -9.19
C THR A 344 -40.39 10.04 -8.32
N ILE A 345 -40.79 10.28 -7.07
CA ILE A 345 -41.16 9.23 -6.11
C ILE A 345 -42.68 9.21 -5.95
N ALA A 346 -43.30 8.05 -6.20
CA ALA A 346 -44.68 7.76 -5.86
C ALA A 346 -44.74 7.04 -4.50
N THR A 347 -45.44 7.65 -3.54
CA THR A 347 -45.54 7.18 -2.16
C THR A 347 -46.93 6.61 -1.86
N ASN A 348 -47.18 5.35 -2.23
CA ASN A 348 -48.39 4.64 -1.80
C ASN A 348 -48.20 3.88 -0.46
N VAL A 349 -47.34 4.39 0.42
CA VAL A 349 -47.13 3.81 1.77
C VAL A 349 -48.11 4.47 2.73
N ILE A 350 -48.72 3.68 3.61
CA ILE A 350 -49.50 4.21 4.73
C ILE A 350 -48.55 4.44 5.90
N PHE A 351 -48.39 5.69 6.33
CA PHE A 351 -47.60 6.02 7.50
C PHE A 351 -48.47 5.97 8.77
N ARG A 352 -47.89 5.54 9.88
CA ARG A 352 -48.59 5.50 11.20
C ARG A 352 -48.79 6.88 11.80
N GLU A 353 -47.98 7.84 11.37
CA GLU A 353 -47.88 9.21 11.88
C GLU A 353 -47.81 10.17 10.67
N GLU A 354 -48.07 11.46 10.89
CA GLU A 354 -47.95 12.48 9.85
C GLU A 354 -46.47 12.63 9.44
N VAL A 355 -46.21 12.69 8.12
CA VAL A 355 -44.86 12.84 7.58
C VAL A 355 -44.69 14.24 7.00
N LEU A 356 -43.79 15.01 7.61
CA LEU A 356 -43.56 16.42 7.29
C LEU A 356 -42.32 16.66 6.42
N ASP A 357 -41.52 15.62 6.17
CA ASP A 357 -40.48 15.60 5.14
C ASP A 357 -41.10 15.83 3.73
N PRO A 358 -40.61 16.79 2.93
CA PRO A 358 -41.22 17.14 1.64
C PRO A 358 -41.13 16.04 0.58
N LEU A 359 -40.17 15.12 0.65
CA LEU A 359 -40.02 14.03 -0.32
C LEU A 359 -40.97 12.86 -0.01
N PHE A 360 -41.26 12.62 1.27
CA PHE A 360 -42.14 11.54 1.73
C PHE A 360 -43.49 12.04 2.28
N TYR A 361 -43.84 13.30 2.01
CA TYR A 361 -44.94 14.03 2.65
C TYR A 361 -46.27 13.27 2.67
N ALA A 362 -46.86 13.14 3.86
CA ALA A 362 -48.11 12.43 4.07
C ALA A 362 -48.89 13.00 5.25
N ASN A 363 -49.99 13.69 4.96
CA ASN A 363 -50.89 14.30 5.95
C ASN A 363 -52.37 13.93 5.79
N LEU A 364 -52.72 13.15 4.75
CA LEU A 364 -54.11 12.78 4.48
C LEU A 364 -54.52 11.60 5.36
N THR A 365 -55.40 11.84 6.33
CA THR A 365 -55.92 10.79 7.21
C THR A 365 -56.85 9.84 6.46
N LEU A 366 -56.63 8.53 6.64
CA LEU A 366 -57.55 7.48 6.19
C LEU A 366 -58.86 7.55 7.01
N GLY A 367 -59.90 8.11 6.39
CA GLY A 367 -61.27 8.00 6.89
C GLY A 367 -61.80 6.57 6.79
N SER A 368 -62.68 6.15 7.70
CA SER A 368 -63.11 4.76 7.88
C SER A 368 -64.10 4.22 6.82
N SER A 369 -63.98 4.66 5.56
CA SER A 369 -64.93 4.33 4.49
C SER A 369 -64.28 4.39 3.10
N THR A 370 -63.69 3.27 2.67
CA THR A 370 -64.17 2.39 1.58
C THR A 370 -63.01 1.50 1.12
N ASP A 371 -63.21 0.18 1.27
CA ASP A 371 -62.41 -0.93 0.75
C ASP A 371 -60.95 -1.10 1.23
N GLU A 372 -60.61 -2.38 1.46
CA GLU A 372 -59.32 -2.97 1.88
C GLU A 372 -58.72 -2.64 3.27
N THR A 373 -58.88 -1.44 3.84
CA THR A 373 -58.20 -1.08 5.13
C THR A 373 -58.95 -1.48 6.42
N ALA A 374 -60.16 -2.03 6.33
CA ALA A 374 -60.98 -2.41 7.50
C ALA A 374 -60.40 -3.55 8.36
N ALA A 375 -59.32 -4.21 7.93
CA ALA A 375 -58.74 -5.38 8.60
C ALA A 375 -57.80 -5.06 9.78
N THR A 376 -57.29 -3.82 9.93
CA THR A 376 -56.24 -3.48 10.93
C THR A 376 -56.60 -2.38 11.92
N GLY A 377 -57.74 -1.69 11.76
CA GLY A 377 -58.32 -0.82 12.80
C GLY A 377 -57.51 0.40 13.24
N GLY A 378 -56.45 0.77 12.52
CA GLY A 378 -55.59 1.92 12.83
C GLY A 378 -55.83 3.11 11.88
N SER A 379 -55.80 4.33 12.42
CA SER A 379 -55.68 5.55 11.64
C SER A 379 -54.28 5.64 11.02
N GLY A 380 -54.20 5.84 9.71
CA GLY A 380 -52.94 6.04 8.98
C GLY A 380 -52.98 7.27 8.09
N TYR A 381 -51.80 7.72 7.67
CA TYR A 381 -51.58 8.92 6.86
C TYR A 381 -51.09 8.53 5.46
N LEU A 382 -51.65 9.18 4.45
CA LEU A 382 -51.31 9.04 3.04
C LEU A 382 -50.76 10.35 2.48
N THR A 383 -50.03 10.26 1.37
CA THR A 383 -49.72 11.42 0.54
C THR A 383 -50.99 12.06 -0.01
N ASN A 384 -50.98 13.39 -0.14
CA ASN A 384 -52.01 14.15 -0.84
C ASN A 384 -51.64 14.45 -2.31
N ARG A 385 -50.45 14.01 -2.77
CA ARG A 385 -49.91 14.21 -4.12
C ARG A 385 -49.56 12.85 -4.76
N PRO A 386 -49.77 12.67 -6.07
CA PRO A 386 -49.41 11.41 -6.74
C PRO A 386 -47.89 11.19 -6.80
N PHE A 387 -47.11 12.28 -6.79
CA PHE A 387 -45.65 12.26 -6.87
C PHE A 387 -45.03 13.37 -6.02
N ASN A 388 -43.89 13.07 -5.42
CA ASN A 388 -42.95 14.07 -4.89
C ASN A 388 -41.66 13.97 -5.71
N THR A 389 -41.14 15.11 -6.17
CA THR A 389 -40.01 15.15 -7.11
C THR A 389 -38.81 15.83 -6.47
N ILE A 390 -37.65 15.19 -6.48
CA ILE A 390 -36.37 15.84 -6.15
C ILE A 390 -35.59 16.12 -7.42
N ALA A 391 -35.17 17.38 -7.58
CA ALA A 391 -34.29 17.82 -8.65
C ALA A 391 -32.90 18.12 -8.09
N CYS A 392 -31.86 17.82 -8.86
CA CYS A 392 -30.48 18.16 -8.52
C CYS A 392 -29.78 18.78 -9.72
N LYS A 393 -29.08 19.90 -9.51
CA LYS A 393 -28.07 20.40 -10.45
C LYS A 393 -26.70 19.82 -10.11
N ASP A 394 -26.05 19.20 -11.07
CA ASP A 394 -24.67 18.71 -11.00
C ASP A 394 -23.76 19.67 -11.78
N ALA A 395 -22.74 20.21 -11.12
CA ALA A 395 -21.74 21.06 -11.72
C ALA A 395 -20.33 20.58 -11.35
N TYR A 396 -19.42 20.76 -12.28
CA TYR A 396 -18.05 20.26 -12.23
C TYR A 396 -17.07 21.37 -12.59
N ASP A 397 -15.88 21.33 -12.02
CA ASP A 397 -14.80 22.26 -12.37
C ASP A 397 -13.46 21.51 -12.39
N VAL A 398 -12.61 21.80 -13.39
CA VAL A 398 -11.26 21.25 -13.50
C VAL A 398 -10.25 22.38 -13.56
N CYS A 399 -9.21 22.28 -12.73
CA CYS A 399 -8.14 23.27 -12.62
C CYS A 399 -6.76 22.71 -12.98
N ASN A 400 -5.97 23.52 -13.66
CA ASN A 400 -4.53 23.32 -13.81
C ASN A 400 -3.81 23.79 -12.53
N ARG A 401 -3.25 22.82 -11.79
CA ARG A 401 -2.57 23.04 -10.50
C ARG A 401 -1.41 24.04 -10.60
N ASN A 402 -0.73 24.12 -11.74
CA ASN A 402 0.49 24.90 -11.91
C ASN A 402 0.26 26.40 -12.05
N ASN A 403 -0.91 26.80 -12.55
CA ASN A 403 -1.22 28.20 -12.88
C ASN A 403 -2.54 28.71 -12.27
N GLY A 404 -3.28 27.86 -11.56
CA GLY A 404 -4.54 28.20 -10.89
C GLY A 404 -5.71 28.49 -11.82
N ARG A 405 -5.60 28.22 -13.13
CA ARG A 405 -6.71 28.40 -14.09
C ARG A 405 -7.67 27.22 -14.02
N CYS A 406 -8.96 27.51 -13.98
CA CYS A 406 -10.05 26.55 -13.88
C CYS A 406 -11.07 26.75 -15.01
N THR A 407 -11.84 25.71 -15.34
CA THR A 407 -12.96 25.79 -16.30
C THR A 407 -14.10 26.68 -15.80
N GLY A 408 -14.23 26.84 -14.48
CA GLY A 408 -15.45 27.30 -13.83
C GLY A 408 -16.49 26.18 -13.76
N ALA A 409 -17.37 26.26 -12.75
CA ALA A 409 -18.46 25.31 -12.55
C ALA A 409 -19.32 25.20 -13.82
N SER A 410 -19.39 24.00 -14.40
CA SER A 410 -20.14 23.71 -15.63
C SER A 410 -20.61 22.25 -15.71
N GLY A 411 -21.53 21.94 -16.63
CA GLY A 411 -21.93 20.56 -16.89
C GLY A 411 -20.80 19.73 -17.51
N ILE A 412 -20.84 18.41 -17.32
CA ILE A 412 -19.71 17.50 -17.54
C ILE A 412 -19.21 17.48 -18.99
N LEU A 413 -20.13 17.56 -19.97
CA LEU A 413 -19.80 17.62 -21.40
C LEU A 413 -19.16 18.95 -21.83
N GLN A 414 -19.22 20.00 -21.00
CA GLN A 414 -18.63 21.31 -21.30
C GLN A 414 -17.19 21.48 -20.81
N LEU A 415 -16.73 20.60 -19.91
CA LEU A 415 -15.34 20.64 -19.45
C LEU A 415 -14.38 20.42 -20.62
N LYS A 416 -14.69 19.49 -21.52
CA LYS A 416 -13.85 19.15 -22.70
C LYS A 416 -13.62 20.35 -23.64
N PRO A 417 -14.62 21.16 -24.05
CA PRO A 417 -14.34 22.39 -24.81
C PRO A 417 -13.70 23.50 -23.95
N LYS A 418 -14.02 23.61 -22.65
CA LYS A 418 -13.46 24.64 -21.76
C LYS A 418 -11.99 24.39 -21.38
N GLN A 419 -11.47 23.16 -21.51
CA GLN A 419 -10.07 22.80 -21.17
C GLN A 419 -9.02 23.56 -22.00
N SER A 420 -9.36 23.96 -23.24
CA SER A 420 -8.41 24.54 -24.21
C SER A 420 -7.77 25.86 -23.76
N GLY A 421 -8.40 26.60 -22.83
CA GLY A 421 -7.88 27.86 -22.27
C GLY A 421 -6.96 27.71 -21.05
N LEU A 422 -6.82 26.49 -20.49
CA LEU A 422 -6.18 26.27 -19.19
C LEU A 422 -4.65 26.17 -19.24
N GLY A 423 -4.07 26.07 -20.45
CA GLY A 423 -2.62 25.90 -20.62
C GLY A 423 -2.08 24.62 -19.99
N MET A 424 -2.84 23.52 -20.11
CA MET A 424 -2.45 22.19 -19.63
C MET A 424 -1.36 21.59 -20.51
N ASN A 425 -0.45 20.81 -19.91
CA ASN A 425 0.43 19.92 -20.67
C ASN A 425 -0.33 18.65 -21.15
N LYS A 426 0.28 17.83 -22.00
CA LYS A 426 -0.37 16.61 -22.54
C LYS A 426 -0.83 15.64 -21.44
N HIS A 427 -0.03 15.44 -20.39
CA HIS A 427 -0.37 14.53 -19.29
C HIS A 427 -1.54 15.06 -18.45
N GLN A 428 -1.56 16.36 -18.16
CA GLN A 428 -2.68 17.03 -17.51
C GLN A 428 -3.97 16.94 -18.35
N LEU A 429 -3.85 17.05 -19.68
CA LEU A 429 -4.96 16.91 -20.62
C LEU A 429 -5.51 15.48 -20.63
N ALA A 430 -4.66 14.46 -20.74
CA ALA A 430 -5.07 13.05 -20.65
C ALA A 430 -5.67 12.72 -19.27
N THR A 431 -5.08 13.21 -18.18
CA THR A 431 -5.61 13.05 -16.82
C THR A 431 -6.99 13.70 -16.69
N THR A 432 -7.16 14.90 -17.23
CA THR A 432 -8.45 15.61 -17.26
C THR A 432 -9.50 14.81 -18.02
N GLN A 433 -9.19 14.32 -19.23
CA GLN A 433 -10.12 13.51 -20.02
C GLN A 433 -10.52 12.21 -19.31
N ARG A 434 -9.56 11.49 -18.71
CA ARG A 434 -9.83 10.32 -17.84
C ARG A 434 -10.78 10.67 -16.69
N LEU A 435 -10.50 11.74 -15.94
CA LEU A 435 -11.32 12.14 -14.80
C LEU A 435 -12.74 12.55 -15.22
N ILE A 436 -12.90 13.23 -16.37
CA ILE A 436 -14.21 13.54 -16.96
C ILE A 436 -14.95 12.23 -17.29
N HIS A 437 -14.29 11.26 -17.93
CA HIS A 437 -14.91 9.95 -18.25
C HIS A 437 -15.30 9.17 -16.99
N ASN A 438 -14.41 9.06 -16.01
CA ASN A 438 -14.69 8.41 -14.71
C ASN A 438 -15.85 9.10 -13.97
N MET A 439 -15.96 10.42 -14.06
CA MET A 439 -17.08 11.19 -13.49
C MET A 439 -18.39 10.93 -14.26
N MET A 440 -18.37 10.83 -15.59
CA MET A 440 -19.56 10.49 -16.40
C MET A 440 -20.07 9.05 -16.19
N THR A 441 -19.18 8.11 -15.85
CA THR A 441 -19.51 6.66 -15.77
C THR A 441 -19.69 6.12 -14.36
N GLY A 442 -19.15 6.83 -13.35
CA GLY A 442 -19.30 6.47 -11.94
C GLY A 442 -19.67 7.65 -11.03
N GLY A 443 -19.14 8.85 -11.28
CA GLY A 443 -19.33 10.01 -10.39
C GLY A 443 -20.59 10.85 -10.60
N HIS A 444 -21.42 10.53 -11.60
CA HIS A 444 -22.58 11.34 -11.97
C HIS A 444 -23.78 11.05 -11.04
N LEU A 445 -24.44 12.08 -10.47
CA LEU A 445 -25.46 11.84 -9.43
C LEU A 445 -26.66 11.05 -9.96
N PHE A 446 -27.11 11.31 -11.20
CA PHE A 446 -28.15 10.53 -11.89
C PHE A 446 -27.95 9.01 -11.79
N GLN A 447 -26.74 8.52 -12.02
CA GLN A 447 -26.43 7.09 -11.98
C GLN A 447 -26.43 6.52 -10.56
N ASN A 448 -26.29 7.37 -9.53
CA ASN A 448 -26.07 6.95 -8.15
C ASN A 448 -27.22 7.28 -7.19
N GLY A 449 -28.26 7.95 -7.67
CA GLY A 449 -29.51 8.17 -6.93
C GLY A 449 -30.37 6.91 -6.81
N ALA A 450 -31.68 7.12 -6.62
CA ALA A 450 -32.65 6.04 -6.51
C ALA A 450 -33.20 5.65 -7.89
N HIS A 451 -32.73 4.53 -8.48
CA HIS A 451 -33.33 3.99 -9.71
C HIS A 451 -34.64 3.24 -9.45
N VAL A 452 -34.76 2.62 -8.27
CA VAL A 452 -35.97 2.03 -7.68
C VAL A 452 -35.83 2.10 -6.14
N ALA A 453 -36.76 1.53 -5.37
CA ALA A 453 -36.82 1.62 -3.90
C ALA A 453 -35.52 1.27 -3.15
N TRP A 454 -34.70 0.31 -3.62
CA TRP A 454 -33.40 -0.03 -2.98
C TRP A 454 -32.33 1.08 -3.07
N GLY A 455 -32.64 2.20 -3.75
CA GLY A 455 -31.78 3.37 -3.79
C GLY A 455 -32.11 4.45 -2.78
N LEU A 456 -33.11 4.24 -1.94
CA LEU A 456 -33.46 5.11 -0.81
C LEU A 456 -32.95 4.48 0.49
N LEU A 457 -32.82 5.25 1.56
CA LEU A 457 -32.62 4.73 2.93
C LEU A 457 -33.96 4.25 3.53
N VAL A 458 -35.08 4.82 3.08
CA VAL A 458 -36.48 4.49 3.45
C VAL A 458 -36.94 3.13 2.87
N GLN A 459 -36.11 2.08 2.91
CA GLN A 459 -36.42 0.78 2.27
C GLN A 459 -37.44 -0.06 3.04
N ASP A 460 -37.37 -0.09 4.38
CA ASP A 460 -38.23 -0.92 5.23
C ASP A 460 -39.74 -0.60 5.07
N TYR A 461 -40.01 0.63 4.63
CA TYR A 461 -41.34 1.18 4.34
C TYR A 461 -41.97 0.62 3.05
N ALA A 462 -41.22 -0.14 2.24
CA ALA A 462 -41.74 -0.80 1.04
C ALA A 462 -42.76 -1.92 1.32
N SER A 463 -43.03 -2.21 2.60
CA SER A 463 -43.96 -3.24 3.10
C SER A 463 -45.39 -2.74 3.37
N GLY A 464 -45.69 -1.48 3.05
CA GLY A 464 -47.06 -0.93 2.97
C GLY A 464 -47.58 -0.20 4.20
N ILE A 465 -47.07 -0.52 5.40
CA ILE A 465 -47.30 0.28 6.62
C ILE A 465 -45.97 0.50 7.34
N GLY A 466 -45.62 1.76 7.64
CA GLY A 466 -44.40 2.08 8.41
C GLY A 466 -44.53 3.31 9.32
N SER A 467 -43.50 3.54 10.14
CA SER A 467 -43.32 4.77 10.95
C SER A 467 -43.16 6.04 10.09
N ALA A 468 -43.22 7.23 10.67
CA ALA A 468 -42.72 8.41 9.96
C ALA A 468 -41.18 8.29 9.78
N PRO A 469 -40.61 8.65 8.61
CA PRO A 469 -39.19 8.92 8.48
C PRO A 469 -38.83 10.24 9.21
N ALA A 470 -37.54 10.54 9.34
CA ALA A 470 -37.09 11.81 9.93
C ALA A 470 -37.51 13.03 9.09
N ASP A 471 -37.75 14.18 9.75
CA ASP A 471 -38.16 15.44 9.09
C ASP A 471 -37.19 15.96 8.01
N ASN A 472 -35.93 15.50 8.05
CA ASN A 472 -34.87 15.85 7.10
C ASN A 472 -34.40 14.64 6.27
N GLN A 473 -35.22 13.60 6.16
CA GLN A 473 -34.89 12.36 5.43
C GLN A 473 -34.43 12.64 4.00
N TRP A 474 -35.07 13.55 3.27
CA TRP A 474 -34.65 13.93 1.90
C TRP A 474 -33.21 14.44 1.81
N GLN A 475 -32.69 15.07 2.86
CA GLN A 475 -31.29 15.51 2.93
C GLN A 475 -30.36 14.33 3.19
N LEU A 476 -30.79 13.34 3.97
CA LEU A 476 -30.06 12.08 4.18
C LEU A 476 -30.00 11.26 2.88
N GLU A 477 -31.10 11.18 2.12
CA GLU A 477 -31.12 10.58 0.78
C GLU A 477 -30.11 11.26 -0.15
N ALA A 478 -30.18 12.59 -0.27
CA ALA A 478 -29.29 13.36 -1.13
C ALA A 478 -27.80 13.18 -0.76
N LYS A 479 -27.47 13.17 0.55
CA LYS A 479 -26.12 12.88 1.05
C LYS A 479 -25.66 11.47 0.67
N THR A 480 -26.50 10.46 0.85
CA THR A 480 -26.19 9.06 0.51
C THR A 480 -25.97 8.89 -0.98
N TRP A 481 -26.78 9.52 -1.82
CA TRP A 481 -26.60 9.50 -3.27
C TRP A 481 -25.29 10.17 -3.70
N PHE A 482 -24.94 11.30 -3.08
CA PHE A 482 -23.67 11.99 -3.34
C PHE A 482 -22.46 11.15 -2.89
N ALA A 483 -22.50 10.58 -1.69
CA ALA A 483 -21.45 9.68 -1.20
C ALA A 483 -21.33 8.38 -2.01
N THR A 484 -22.45 7.85 -2.50
CA THR A 484 -22.49 6.72 -3.46
C THR A 484 -21.79 7.12 -4.77
N ALA A 485 -22.08 8.30 -5.32
CA ALA A 485 -21.42 8.83 -6.51
C ALA A 485 -19.91 9.02 -6.31
N LEU A 486 -19.47 9.55 -5.17
CA LEU A 486 -18.04 9.65 -4.85
C LEU A 486 -17.38 8.28 -4.72
N SER A 487 -18.04 7.30 -4.10
CA SER A 487 -17.53 5.93 -3.96
C SER A 487 -17.40 5.23 -5.30
N ASN A 488 -18.39 5.40 -6.19
CA ASN A 488 -18.37 4.86 -7.55
C ASN A 488 -17.34 5.56 -8.44
N PHE A 489 -17.14 6.88 -8.28
CA PHE A 489 -16.04 7.62 -8.92
C PHE A 489 -14.66 7.06 -8.50
N GLN A 490 -14.45 6.78 -7.22
CA GLN A 490 -13.22 6.14 -6.75
C GLN A 490 -13.02 4.73 -7.37
N LEU A 491 -14.10 3.95 -7.50
CA LEU A 491 -14.06 2.63 -8.14
C LEU A 491 -13.64 2.73 -9.61
N THR A 492 -14.27 3.61 -10.41
CA THR A 492 -13.95 3.73 -11.83
C THR A 492 -12.52 4.21 -12.09
N ILE A 493 -11.94 5.02 -11.18
CA ILE A 493 -10.53 5.41 -11.24
C ILE A 493 -9.60 4.22 -11.01
N THR A 494 -9.93 3.30 -10.08
CA THR A 494 -9.13 2.07 -9.87
C THR A 494 -9.31 1.04 -10.99
N ASP A 495 -10.53 0.88 -11.50
CA ASP A 495 -10.87 -0.05 -12.59
C ASP A 495 -10.17 0.29 -13.92
N TRP A 496 -9.79 1.56 -14.12
CA TRP A 496 -8.99 1.99 -15.28
C TRP A 496 -7.67 1.23 -15.42
N ALA A 497 -7.04 0.86 -14.29
CA ALA A 497 -5.75 0.19 -14.29
C ALA A 497 -5.86 -1.34 -14.26
N SER A 498 -6.85 -1.87 -13.57
CA SER A 498 -7.07 -3.32 -13.43
C SER A 498 -8.55 -3.61 -13.24
N LYS A 499 -9.10 -4.54 -14.02
CA LYS A 499 -10.52 -4.94 -13.97
C LYS A 499 -10.69 -6.37 -13.38
N PRO A 500 -10.39 -6.61 -12.09
CA PRO A 500 -10.32 -7.96 -11.50
C PRO A 500 -11.68 -8.65 -11.33
N TRP A 501 -12.79 -7.89 -11.45
CA TRP A 501 -14.15 -8.40 -11.39
C TRP A 501 -14.64 -9.02 -12.71
N LEU A 502 -13.87 -8.89 -13.80
CA LEU A 502 -14.17 -9.52 -15.08
C LEU A 502 -13.97 -11.04 -14.97
N ASP A 503 -14.97 -11.74 -14.43
CA ASP A 503 -14.92 -13.18 -14.21
C ASP A 503 -14.91 -13.94 -15.56
N PRO A 504 -13.84 -14.68 -15.89
CA PRO A 504 -13.79 -15.50 -17.11
C PRO A 504 -14.78 -16.68 -17.09
N SER A 505 -15.46 -16.94 -15.97
CA SER A 505 -16.57 -17.88 -15.87
C SER A 505 -17.88 -17.31 -16.47
N GLU A 506 -18.09 -16.00 -16.46
CA GLU A 506 -19.28 -15.33 -17.04
C GLU A 506 -19.15 -15.10 -18.56
N LYS A 507 -18.79 -16.18 -19.28
CA LYS A 507 -18.48 -16.20 -20.72
C LYS A 507 -19.57 -15.64 -21.64
N GLU A 508 -20.83 -15.60 -21.20
CA GLU A 508 -21.93 -15.07 -22.00
C GLU A 508 -21.98 -13.54 -22.02
N LEU A 509 -21.81 -12.87 -20.88
CA LEU A 509 -21.85 -11.41 -20.81
C LEU A 509 -20.47 -10.77 -21.01
N GLY A 510 -19.40 -11.42 -20.54
CA GLY A 510 -18.02 -10.94 -20.73
C GLY A 510 -17.62 -10.82 -22.20
N ARG A 511 -18.26 -11.55 -23.12
CA ARG A 511 -18.07 -11.43 -24.58
C ARG A 511 -18.53 -10.08 -25.17
N TYR A 512 -19.38 -9.34 -24.45
CA TYR A 512 -19.87 -8.03 -24.86
C TYR A 512 -19.24 -6.88 -24.04
N ILE A 513 -18.15 -7.16 -23.32
CA ILE A 513 -17.40 -6.19 -22.52
C ILE A 513 -15.96 -6.13 -23.06
N ASN A 514 -15.60 -5.01 -23.69
CA ASN A 514 -14.23 -4.73 -24.10
C ASN A 514 -13.51 -4.01 -22.96
N THR A 515 -12.35 -4.54 -22.56
CA THR A 515 -11.60 -4.12 -21.36
C THR A 515 -10.30 -3.36 -21.65
N THR A 516 -9.90 -3.30 -22.92
CA THR A 516 -8.66 -2.67 -23.39
C THR A 516 -8.94 -1.47 -24.30
N ASP A 517 -10.14 -0.89 -24.21
CA ASP A 517 -10.48 0.23 -25.09
C ASP A 517 -9.96 1.55 -24.53
N PHE A 518 -8.87 2.01 -25.12
CA PHE A 518 -8.59 3.44 -25.20
C PHE A 518 -9.41 3.99 -26.36
N ASP A 519 -10.39 4.86 -26.04
CA ASP A 519 -11.28 5.52 -27.01
C ASP A 519 -10.52 5.88 -28.29
N THR A 520 -11.08 5.52 -29.45
CA THR A 520 -10.54 5.91 -30.75
C THR A 520 -10.30 7.43 -30.83
N GLN A 521 -11.09 8.25 -30.13
CA GLN A 521 -10.85 9.68 -29.99
C GLN A 521 -9.54 10.03 -29.27
N TYR A 522 -9.12 9.28 -28.25
CA TYR A 522 -7.82 9.47 -27.59
C TYR A 522 -6.65 9.17 -28.54
N ARG A 523 -6.80 8.13 -29.39
CA ARG A 523 -5.80 7.75 -30.41
C ARG A 523 -5.66 8.84 -31.47
N MET A 524 -6.78 9.47 -31.88
CA MET A 524 -6.79 10.57 -32.84
C MET A 524 -6.20 11.89 -32.32
N GLN A 525 -5.98 12.03 -31.00
CA GLN A 525 -5.52 13.28 -30.38
C GLN A 525 -4.04 13.27 -29.94
N ASP A 526 -3.26 12.23 -30.30
CA ASP A 526 -1.84 12.07 -29.92
C ASP A 526 -1.62 12.15 -28.39
N LEU A 527 -2.53 11.52 -27.64
CA LEU A 527 -2.53 11.39 -26.16
C LEU A 527 -2.43 9.94 -25.69
N LEU A 528 -2.34 8.97 -26.61
CA LEU A 528 -2.31 7.55 -26.27
C LEU A 528 -1.14 7.16 -25.33
N PRO A 529 0.11 7.65 -25.53
CA PRO A 529 1.22 7.37 -24.61
C PRO A 529 0.94 7.82 -23.18
N GLU A 530 0.30 8.98 -23.01
CA GLU A 530 -0.08 9.54 -21.72
C GLU A 530 -1.18 8.69 -21.04
N PHE A 531 -2.16 8.18 -21.80
CA PHE A 531 -3.16 7.26 -21.24
C PHE A 531 -2.58 5.89 -20.86
N GLU A 532 -1.59 5.37 -21.60
CA GLU A 532 -0.84 4.17 -21.21
C GLU A 532 -0.04 4.40 -19.92
N ASP A 533 0.62 5.55 -19.78
CA ASP A 533 1.34 5.90 -18.56
C ASP A 533 0.38 6.08 -17.38
N LEU A 534 -0.77 6.72 -17.57
CA LEU A 534 -1.83 6.85 -16.57
C LEU A 534 -2.39 5.50 -16.10
N CYS A 535 -2.48 4.50 -16.98
CA CYS A 535 -2.82 3.13 -16.57
C CYS A 535 -1.71 2.52 -15.70
N ARG A 536 -0.45 2.66 -16.13
CA ARG A 536 0.71 2.17 -15.38
C ARG A 536 0.82 2.85 -14.01
N ASN A 537 0.58 4.15 -13.93
CA ASN A 537 0.79 5.00 -12.77
C ASN A 537 -0.53 5.26 -12.01
N THR A 538 -1.28 4.19 -11.70
CA THR A 538 -2.37 4.25 -10.73
C THR A 538 -1.94 3.53 -9.44
N VAL A 539 -2.10 4.20 -8.30
CA VAL A 539 -1.75 3.70 -6.96
C VAL A 539 -3.01 3.25 -6.24
N VAL A 540 -2.94 2.01 -5.72
CA VAL A 540 -3.98 1.37 -4.92
C VAL A 540 -3.47 1.12 -3.50
N ARG A 541 -4.41 0.99 -2.58
CA ARG A 541 -4.19 0.60 -1.18
C ARG A 541 -4.28 -0.91 -1.06
N THR A 542 -3.32 -1.52 -0.38
CA THR A 542 -3.34 -2.95 -0.04
C THR A 542 -3.00 -3.18 1.44
N THR A 543 -3.26 -4.39 1.93
CA THR A 543 -3.03 -4.83 3.31
C THR A 543 -2.08 -6.02 3.34
N ALA A 544 -0.96 -5.88 4.04
CA ALA A 544 -0.04 -6.95 4.47
C ALA A 544 0.60 -7.91 3.43
N SER A 545 0.27 -7.83 2.14
CA SER A 545 0.83 -8.70 1.09
C SER A 545 2.20 -8.25 0.56
N VAL A 546 2.58 -6.98 0.76
CA VAL A 546 3.77 -6.35 0.16
C VAL A 546 4.48 -5.37 1.09
N GLN A 547 5.75 -5.08 0.78
CA GLN A 547 6.58 -4.06 1.41
C GLN A 547 7.25 -3.18 0.35
N ASN A 548 7.28 -1.86 0.61
CA ASN A 548 7.97 -0.86 -0.20
C ASN A 548 9.31 -0.50 0.44
N PHE A 549 10.39 -0.50 -0.34
CA PHE A 549 11.73 -0.09 0.08
C PHE A 549 12.15 1.18 -0.65
N ASN A 550 12.66 2.18 0.08
CA ASN A 550 13.29 3.33 -0.56
C ASN A 550 14.65 2.92 -1.12
N VAL A 551 14.81 3.00 -2.45
CA VAL A 551 16.00 2.48 -3.15
C VAL A 551 17.24 3.31 -2.83
N LEU A 552 17.10 4.65 -2.75
CA LEU A 552 18.22 5.52 -2.41
C LEU A 552 18.74 5.23 -1.00
N ILE A 553 17.84 5.14 -0.01
CA ILE A 553 18.22 4.85 1.38
C ILE A 553 18.87 3.46 1.46
N THR A 554 18.30 2.46 0.78
CA THR A 554 18.87 1.10 0.72
C THR A 554 20.28 1.09 0.14
N LEU A 555 20.51 1.82 -0.97
CA LEU A 555 21.83 1.94 -1.60
C LEU A 555 22.84 2.71 -0.72
N LEU A 556 22.40 3.76 -0.02
CA LEU A 556 23.25 4.51 0.92
C LEU A 556 23.68 3.64 2.11
N VAL A 557 22.78 2.83 2.67
CA VAL A 557 23.10 1.85 3.72
C VAL A 557 24.13 0.84 3.22
N LEU A 558 23.91 0.25 2.03
CA LEU A 558 24.86 -0.70 1.43
C LEU A 558 26.24 -0.06 1.16
N ALA A 559 26.27 1.15 0.61
CA ALA A 559 27.51 1.89 0.36
C ALA A 559 28.27 2.20 1.67
N PHE A 560 27.55 2.58 2.73
CA PHE A 560 28.14 2.86 4.04
C PHE A 560 28.72 1.60 4.70
N VAL A 561 28.00 0.47 4.63
CA VAL A 561 28.49 -0.85 5.08
C VAL A 561 29.78 -1.25 4.34
N LEU A 562 29.78 -1.13 3.01
CA LEU A 562 30.94 -1.46 2.17
C LEU A 562 32.13 -0.53 2.45
N LEU A 563 31.88 0.77 2.66
CA LEU A 563 32.91 1.75 3.00
C LEU A 563 33.58 1.43 4.34
N ILE A 564 32.81 1.21 5.42
CA ILE A 564 33.36 0.86 6.73
C ILE A 564 34.15 -0.44 6.68
N THR A 565 33.60 -1.45 6.00
CA THR A 565 34.24 -2.77 5.88
C THR A 565 35.54 -2.67 5.08
N GLY A 566 35.52 -1.94 3.96
CA GLY A 566 36.70 -1.67 3.13
C GLY A 566 37.78 -0.88 3.86
N VAL A 567 37.41 0.14 4.66
CA VAL A 567 38.35 0.87 5.52
C VAL A 567 38.99 -0.07 6.53
N ASN A 568 38.22 -0.87 7.27
CA ASN A 568 38.77 -1.79 8.28
C ASN A 568 39.75 -2.82 7.68
N LEU A 569 39.43 -3.37 6.50
CA LEU A 569 40.29 -4.35 5.81
C LEU A 569 41.55 -3.72 5.21
N SER A 570 41.47 -2.48 4.71
CA SER A 570 42.59 -1.80 4.07
C SER A 570 43.49 -1.03 5.04
N LEU A 571 42.98 -0.63 6.21
CA LEU A 571 43.70 0.21 7.19
C LEU A 571 45.08 -0.35 7.58
N PRO A 572 45.26 -1.65 7.91
CA PRO A 572 46.59 -2.18 8.23
C PRO A 572 47.56 -2.05 7.05
N SER A 573 47.12 -2.41 5.84
CA SER A 573 47.92 -2.36 4.61
C SER A 573 48.26 -0.94 4.17
N ILE A 574 47.34 0.00 4.34
CA ILE A 574 47.57 1.43 4.07
C ILE A 574 48.61 1.98 5.05
N VAL A 575 48.48 1.67 6.34
CA VAL A 575 49.40 2.15 7.37
C VAL A 575 50.82 1.59 7.16
N THR A 576 50.97 0.28 6.88
CA THR A 576 52.29 -0.30 6.58
C THR A 576 52.89 0.27 5.29
N HIS A 577 52.08 0.48 4.24
CA HIS A 577 52.59 1.04 2.97
C HIS A 577 52.98 2.52 3.08
N ILE A 578 52.23 3.34 3.83
CA ILE A 578 52.59 4.74 4.12
C ILE A 578 53.90 4.80 4.94
N ARG A 579 54.04 3.92 5.95
CA ARG A 579 55.29 3.80 6.73
C ARG A 579 56.47 3.40 5.85
N ALA A 580 56.31 2.37 5.01
CA ALA A 580 57.33 1.91 4.06
C ALA A 580 57.70 2.94 2.97
N ARG A 581 56.82 3.91 2.67
CA ARG A 581 57.15 5.07 1.82
C ARG A 581 57.90 6.16 2.58
N ARG A 582 57.49 6.50 3.82
CA ARG A 582 58.20 7.50 4.65
C ARG A 582 59.64 7.06 4.99
N LEU A 583 59.83 5.79 5.30
CA LEU A 583 61.16 5.20 5.53
C LEU A 583 62.07 5.31 4.30
N ARG A 584 61.53 5.16 3.08
CA ARG A 584 62.29 5.37 1.83
C ARG A 584 62.54 6.84 1.49
N GLY A 585 61.79 7.76 2.08
CA GLY A 585 61.97 9.22 1.93
C GLY A 585 62.93 9.85 2.95
N GLY A 586 63.71 9.05 3.69
CA GLY A 586 64.67 9.54 4.69
C GLY A 586 64.07 10.02 6.02
N PHE A 587 62.74 10.03 6.17
CA PHE A 587 62.08 10.43 7.41
C PHE A 587 61.92 9.23 8.34
N LEU A 588 62.97 8.95 9.12
CA LEU A 588 63.06 7.85 10.09
C LEU A 588 62.15 8.07 11.32
N ASP A 589 60.85 7.77 11.17
CA ASP A 589 59.97 7.60 12.33
C ASP A 589 60.20 6.22 12.98
N SER A 590 61.22 6.09 13.85
CA SER A 590 61.53 4.82 14.54
C SER A 590 60.32 4.27 15.31
N LYS A 591 59.44 5.17 15.75
CA LYS A 591 58.21 4.89 16.49
C LYS A 591 57.20 4.09 15.65
N ALA A 592 57.38 4.01 14.32
CA ALA A 592 56.47 3.32 13.43
C ALA A 592 56.59 1.79 13.49
N GLY A 593 57.81 1.25 13.57
CA GLY A 593 58.04 -0.20 13.73
C GLY A 593 57.65 -0.66 15.14
N GLU A 594 58.00 0.13 16.15
CA GLU A 594 57.72 -0.14 17.57
C GLU A 594 56.21 -0.35 17.84
N ARG A 595 55.33 0.43 17.20
CA ARG A 595 53.86 0.28 17.33
C ARG A 595 53.29 -0.96 16.64
N GLU A 596 54.00 -1.52 15.67
CA GLU A 596 53.60 -2.74 14.96
C GLU A 596 54.05 -3.97 15.76
N THR A 597 55.30 -3.97 16.25
CA THR A 597 55.82 -4.97 17.20
C THR A 597 54.97 -5.02 18.48
N ALA A 598 54.57 -3.87 19.03
CA ALA A 598 53.64 -3.80 20.17
C ALA A 598 52.29 -4.44 19.83
N ARG A 599 51.70 -4.13 18.67
CA ARG A 599 50.41 -4.69 18.22
C ARG A 599 50.45 -6.21 18.01
N ASP A 600 51.59 -6.75 17.64
CA ASP A 600 51.80 -8.19 17.54
C ASP A 600 52.03 -8.82 18.93
N ALA A 601 52.81 -8.19 19.81
CA ALA A 601 53.02 -8.66 21.19
C ALA A 601 51.73 -8.72 22.01
N ASP A 602 50.85 -7.71 21.86
CA ASP A 602 49.54 -7.62 22.52
C ASP A 602 48.50 -8.62 21.96
N ASN A 603 48.83 -9.40 20.92
CA ASN A 603 47.94 -10.43 20.42
C ASN A 603 47.74 -11.51 21.50
N LYS A 604 46.49 -11.90 21.77
CA LYS A 604 46.14 -12.90 22.80
C LYS A 604 46.98 -14.19 22.75
N TYR A 605 47.39 -14.63 21.55
CA TYR A 605 48.24 -15.83 21.42
C TYR A 605 49.72 -15.56 21.70
N GLN A 606 50.22 -14.34 21.45
CA GLN A 606 51.57 -13.93 21.81
C GLN A 606 51.69 -13.64 23.30
N LEU A 607 50.65 -13.05 23.92
CA LEU A 607 50.52 -12.95 25.38
C LEU A 607 50.50 -14.34 26.05
N LEU A 608 49.74 -15.30 25.49
CA LEU A 608 49.73 -16.67 25.98
C LEU A 608 51.11 -17.35 25.80
N ARG A 609 51.78 -17.17 24.65
CA ARG A 609 53.16 -17.64 24.42
C ARG A 609 54.09 -17.13 25.52
N MET A 610 54.12 -15.82 25.76
CA MET A 610 54.98 -15.21 26.78
C MET A 610 54.67 -15.71 28.21
N ALA A 611 53.40 -15.99 28.53
CA ALA A 611 53.01 -16.59 29.80
C ALA A 611 53.42 -18.07 29.94
N LEU A 612 53.45 -18.83 28.84
CA LEU A 612 53.91 -20.23 28.84
C LEU A 612 55.45 -20.32 28.81
N GLU A 613 56.12 -19.38 28.14
CA GLU A 613 57.59 -19.25 28.18
C GLU A 613 58.09 -18.93 29.59
N SER A 614 57.40 -18.06 30.34
CA SER A 614 57.72 -17.83 31.77
C SER A 614 57.46 -19.07 32.66
N SER A 615 56.71 -20.05 32.15
CA SER A 615 56.52 -21.37 32.75
C SER A 615 57.52 -22.42 32.23
N ARG A 616 58.57 -22.00 31.49
CA ARG A 616 59.64 -22.81 30.87
C ARG A 616 59.21 -23.71 29.71
N ILE A 617 58.11 -23.39 29.02
CA ILE A 617 57.70 -24.08 27.79
C ILE A 617 58.29 -23.32 26.59
N GLY A 618 59.23 -23.95 25.89
CA GLY A 618 60.01 -23.35 24.79
C GLY A 618 59.72 -23.95 23.41
N GLY A 619 60.63 -23.72 22.46
CA GLY A 619 60.55 -24.31 21.11
C GLY A 619 59.48 -23.69 20.20
N TRP A 620 59.13 -22.42 20.45
CA TRP A 620 58.12 -21.67 19.68
C TRP A 620 58.62 -21.20 18.32
N GLU A 621 57.76 -21.29 17.32
CA GLU A 621 57.96 -20.73 15.99
C GLU A 621 56.69 -20.06 15.45
N ARG A 622 56.85 -19.25 14.40
CA ARG A 622 55.74 -18.49 13.78
C ARG A 622 54.96 -19.41 12.85
N GLY A 623 53.89 -20.01 13.38
CA GLY A 623 52.94 -20.80 12.60
C GLY A 623 52.07 -19.95 11.67
N SER A 624 51.19 -20.66 10.93
CA SER A 624 50.23 -20.06 10.00
C SER A 624 49.43 -18.92 10.65
N PHE A 625 49.18 -17.87 9.88
CA PHE A 625 48.51 -16.62 10.33
C PHE A 625 49.22 -15.89 11.49
N GLY A 626 50.50 -16.19 11.76
CA GLY A 626 51.27 -15.54 12.82
C GLY A 626 50.95 -16.04 14.23
N ILE A 627 50.25 -17.17 14.35
CA ILE A 627 49.98 -17.83 15.62
C ILE A 627 51.26 -18.54 16.08
N PRO A 628 51.76 -18.30 17.31
CA PRO A 628 52.92 -19.01 17.83
C PRO A 628 52.54 -20.48 18.10
N VAL A 629 53.37 -21.41 17.61
CA VAL A 629 53.20 -22.86 17.79
C VAL A 629 54.51 -23.50 18.26
N THR A 630 54.44 -24.61 18.98
CA THR A 630 55.64 -25.37 19.40
C THR A 630 55.96 -26.47 18.36
N ARG A 631 57.24 -26.62 18.01
CA ARG A 631 57.70 -27.53 16.93
C ARG A 631 57.25 -28.99 17.03
N GLN A 632 57.07 -29.50 18.24
CA GLN A 632 56.77 -30.92 18.52
C GLN A 632 55.50 -31.11 19.38
N GLY A 633 54.75 -30.04 19.65
CA GLY A 633 53.74 -30.02 20.70
C GLY A 633 54.35 -29.97 22.11
N ALA A 634 53.58 -29.51 23.08
CA ALA A 634 53.96 -29.48 24.49
C ALA A 634 52.75 -29.81 25.37
N ASP A 635 52.95 -30.61 26.41
CA ASP A 635 51.88 -30.98 27.35
C ASP A 635 51.74 -29.85 28.40
N ILE A 636 50.66 -29.07 28.30
CA ILE A 636 50.42 -27.88 29.13
C ILE A 636 49.56 -28.26 30.34
N ILE A 637 50.10 -28.05 31.54
CA ILE A 637 49.33 -28.22 32.79
C ILE A 637 48.33 -27.06 32.92
N ALA A 638 47.09 -27.38 33.32
CA ALA A 638 46.04 -26.38 33.54
C ALA A 638 46.45 -25.33 34.59
N PRO A 639 46.06 -24.06 34.42
CA PRO A 639 46.49 -23.00 35.33
C PRO A 639 45.80 -23.10 36.69
N VAL A 640 46.54 -22.75 37.74
CA VAL A 640 46.13 -22.87 39.15
C VAL A 640 45.87 -21.48 39.74
N ARG A 641 44.86 -21.37 40.61
CA ARG A 641 44.59 -20.13 41.37
C ARG A 641 45.55 -20.02 42.56
N ASP A 642 46.27 -18.91 42.63
CA ASP A 642 47.08 -18.54 43.79
C ASP A 642 46.14 -18.28 45.00
N PRO A 643 46.28 -19.03 46.11
CA PRO A 643 45.36 -18.92 47.25
C PRO A 643 45.51 -17.60 48.01
N VAL A 644 46.66 -16.92 47.91
CA VAL A 644 46.95 -15.67 48.62
C VAL A 644 46.55 -14.48 47.75
N ARG A 645 47.00 -14.45 46.49
CA ARG A 645 46.78 -13.33 45.57
C ARG A 645 45.42 -13.38 44.87
N LYS A 646 44.72 -14.52 44.91
CA LYS A 646 43.46 -14.82 44.18
C LYS A 646 43.56 -14.70 42.65
N LEU A 647 44.76 -14.48 42.12
CA LEU A 647 45.09 -14.46 40.69
C LEU A 647 45.32 -15.88 40.16
N VAL A 648 45.32 -16.03 38.84
CA VAL A 648 45.55 -17.31 38.15
C VAL A 648 46.95 -17.31 37.54
N ARG A 649 47.69 -18.42 37.66
CA ARG A 649 49.01 -18.61 37.05
C ARG A 649 49.15 -20.01 36.45
N TYR A 650 49.96 -20.15 35.40
CA TYR A 650 50.43 -21.47 35.01
C TYR A 650 51.46 -21.98 36.04
N PRO A 651 51.46 -23.29 36.38
CA PRO A 651 52.47 -23.85 37.25
C PRO A 651 53.81 -23.93 36.52
N THR A 652 54.87 -23.42 37.15
CA THR A 652 56.25 -23.54 36.66
C THR A 652 56.76 -24.96 36.89
N PHE A 653 57.31 -25.60 35.85
CA PHE A 653 58.03 -26.86 36.05
C PHE A 653 59.25 -26.62 36.98
N PRO A 654 59.48 -27.48 37.99
CA PRO A 654 60.61 -27.33 38.90
C PRO A 654 61.92 -27.62 38.17
N MET A 655 62.99 -26.87 38.46
CA MET A 655 64.33 -27.24 37.98
C MET A 655 64.75 -28.56 38.60
N SER A 656 64.80 -29.63 37.80
CA SER A 656 65.73 -30.73 38.06
C SER A 656 67.14 -30.20 37.82
N GLY A 657 67.77 -29.69 38.87
CA GLY A 657 69.11 -29.11 38.79
C GLY A 657 70.16 -30.16 38.45
N PHE A 658 70.43 -30.32 37.15
CA PHE A 658 71.72 -30.84 36.71
C PHE A 658 72.76 -29.73 36.89
N LYS A 659 73.74 -29.97 37.76
CA LYS A 659 75.01 -29.25 37.71
C LYS A 659 75.83 -29.90 36.59
N GLU A 660 76.03 -29.20 35.49
CA GLU A 660 77.18 -29.48 34.62
C GLU A 660 78.41 -28.74 35.17
N GLU A 661 79.56 -29.41 35.14
CA GLU A 661 80.86 -28.82 35.41
C GLU A 661 81.36 -28.06 34.17
N ASP A 662 80.69 -26.96 33.82
CA ASP A 662 81.33 -25.81 33.19
C ASP A 662 80.43 -24.57 33.26
N GLY A 663 81.01 -23.43 33.60
CA GLY A 663 80.30 -22.24 34.09
C GLY A 663 79.55 -21.41 33.04
N SER A 664 78.60 -21.99 32.33
CA SER A 664 77.66 -21.27 31.46
C SER A 664 76.21 -21.60 31.80
N ASP A 665 75.49 -20.64 32.39
CA ASP A 665 74.04 -20.75 32.60
C ASP A 665 73.34 -20.89 31.24
N THR A 666 72.68 -22.03 31.03
CA THR A 666 71.77 -22.23 29.89
C THR A 666 70.34 -22.45 30.40
N ASP A 667 69.42 -21.57 29.97
CA ASP A 667 68.01 -21.69 30.30
C ASP A 667 67.42 -22.97 29.68
N THR A 668 67.18 -23.96 30.53
CA THR A 668 66.57 -25.24 30.14
C THR A 668 65.05 -25.13 30.03
N PHE A 669 64.55 -25.30 28.80
CA PHE A 669 63.13 -25.33 28.47
C PHE A 669 62.63 -26.78 28.36
N TYR A 670 61.42 -27.03 28.84
CA TYR A 670 60.77 -28.33 28.72
C TYR A 670 60.15 -28.50 27.32
N MET A 671 60.53 -29.59 26.65
CA MET A 671 59.88 -30.13 25.45
C MET A 671 59.49 -31.60 25.72
N LYS A 672 58.58 -32.14 24.90
CA LYS A 672 58.06 -33.50 25.06
C LYS A 672 59.21 -34.53 24.94
N GLU A 673 59.16 -35.60 25.74
CA GLU A 673 60.30 -36.48 26.01
C GLU A 673 61.07 -36.96 24.75
N GLY A 674 62.36 -36.60 24.68
CA GLY A 674 63.28 -37.06 23.65
C GLY A 674 64.12 -35.93 23.03
N VAL A 675 65.40 -35.87 23.39
CA VAL A 675 66.44 -34.94 22.92
C VAL A 675 66.41 -33.54 23.56
N ILE A 676 67.40 -33.29 24.43
CA ILE A 676 67.80 -31.95 24.88
C ILE A 676 68.49 -31.25 23.70
N ALA A 677 68.09 -30.02 23.40
CA ALA A 677 68.73 -29.18 22.37
C ALA A 677 69.40 -27.96 23.00
N SER A 678 70.73 -27.93 22.99
CA SER A 678 71.52 -26.78 23.46
C SER A 678 71.45 -25.61 22.46
N PRO A 679 71.26 -24.35 22.91
CA PRO A 679 71.16 -23.20 22.01
C PRO A 679 72.54 -22.59 21.71
N SER A 680 73.15 -22.95 20.59
CA SER A 680 74.31 -22.22 20.06
C SER A 680 73.89 -21.04 19.19
N MET A 681 73.81 -19.84 19.78
CA MET A 681 73.77 -18.58 19.02
C MET A 681 75.15 -17.91 19.04
N THR A 682 75.92 -18.11 17.98
CA THR A 682 77.06 -17.25 17.64
C THR A 682 76.71 -16.39 16.42
N ALA A 683 76.74 -15.08 16.61
CA ALA A 683 76.59 -14.12 15.51
C ALA A 683 77.97 -13.64 15.04
N SER A 684 78.22 -13.67 13.73
CA SER A 684 79.31 -12.95 13.05
C SER A 684 79.07 -12.90 11.53
N PRO A 685 79.72 -11.98 10.79
CA PRO A 685 79.01 -11.20 9.79
C PRO A 685 79.48 -11.39 8.33
N ASP A 686 78.78 -10.68 7.44
CA ASP A 686 79.13 -10.35 6.04
C ASP A 686 79.17 -11.48 4.98
N GLY A 687 78.82 -11.12 3.74
CA GLY A 687 79.21 -11.88 2.54
C GLY A 687 78.11 -12.11 1.49
N LEU A 688 78.12 -11.33 0.41
CA LEU A 688 77.34 -11.60 -0.80
C LEU A 688 77.79 -12.89 -1.51
N ARG A 689 76.85 -13.69 -2.06
CA ARG A 689 76.75 -14.07 -3.50
C ARG A 689 75.69 -15.15 -3.78
N SER A 690 75.21 -15.17 -5.04
CA SER A 690 74.30 -16.14 -5.68
C SER A 690 74.88 -16.53 -7.07
N PRO A 691 74.26 -17.44 -7.89
CA PRO A 691 73.20 -18.43 -7.62
C PRO A 691 73.81 -19.87 -7.58
N PRO A 692 73.74 -20.84 -8.55
CA PRO A 692 73.09 -20.96 -9.87
C PRO A 692 71.83 -21.90 -9.87
N TRP A 693 71.65 -22.76 -10.88
CA TRP A 693 70.56 -23.74 -11.14
C TRP A 693 71.09 -24.95 -11.96
N GLN A 694 70.25 -25.98 -12.20
CA GLN A 694 70.40 -27.16 -13.12
C GLN A 694 71.33 -28.33 -12.63
N GLU A 695 71.14 -29.62 -12.99
CA GLU A 695 70.25 -30.25 -14.00
C GLU A 695 69.85 -31.74 -13.74
N ASP A 696 68.79 -32.15 -14.43
CA ASP A 696 68.21 -33.48 -14.83
C ASP A 696 68.63 -34.90 -14.31
N LYS A 697 67.55 -35.68 -14.03
CA LYS A 697 67.20 -37.06 -14.46
C LYS A 697 68.27 -38.17 -14.67
N VAL A 698 68.05 -39.32 -14.01
CA VAL A 698 67.99 -40.68 -14.64
C VAL A 698 67.00 -41.58 -13.85
N GLY A 699 66.17 -42.37 -14.54
CA GLY A 699 65.43 -43.53 -13.99
C GLY A 699 65.93 -44.85 -14.61
N PRO A 700 65.47 -46.04 -14.15
CA PRO A 700 64.21 -46.54 -14.69
C PRO A 700 63.37 -47.45 -13.74
N LEU A 701 62.33 -48.03 -14.31
CA LEU A 701 61.14 -48.61 -13.68
C LEU A 701 61.07 -50.15 -13.89
N ARG A 702 60.53 -50.87 -12.89
CA ARG A 702 59.59 -52.04 -12.95
C ARG A 702 60.00 -53.33 -12.22
N SER A 703 59.08 -53.79 -11.38
CA SER A 703 58.40 -55.08 -11.59
C SER A 703 56.92 -54.94 -11.19
N ALA A 704 56.06 -55.83 -11.67
CA ALA A 704 54.60 -55.78 -11.47
C ALA A 704 54.05 -57.21 -11.39
N ILE A 705 52.84 -57.39 -10.85
CA ILE A 705 51.85 -58.38 -11.33
C ILE A 705 50.44 -58.07 -10.77
N SER A 706 49.45 -58.42 -11.58
CA SER A 706 47.97 -58.27 -11.45
C SER A 706 47.38 -59.17 -10.31
N ALA A 707 46.10 -59.17 -9.90
CA ALA A 707 44.85 -58.93 -10.63
C ALA A 707 43.57 -58.81 -9.74
N VAL A 708 42.57 -58.00 -10.19
CA VAL A 708 41.10 -58.30 -10.29
C VAL A 708 40.29 -58.61 -8.98
N SER A 709 39.03 -58.20 -8.71
CA SER A 709 37.90 -57.58 -9.46
C SER A 709 36.99 -56.64 -8.61
N LYS A 710 36.16 -55.86 -9.34
CA LYS A 710 35.05 -54.93 -8.97
C LYS A 710 33.66 -55.65 -8.85
N PRO A 711 32.45 -55.00 -8.86
CA PRO A 711 31.89 -53.90 -8.01
C PRO A 711 30.36 -54.05 -7.64
N GLU A 712 29.80 -52.99 -7.01
CA GLU A 712 28.45 -52.38 -7.19
C GLU A 712 27.11 -52.98 -6.67
N ALA A 713 26.48 -52.15 -5.82
CA ALA A 713 25.09 -51.63 -5.87
C ALA A 713 23.81 -52.51 -5.75
N GLY A 714 23.01 -52.18 -4.72
CA GLY A 714 21.57 -51.89 -4.88
C GLY A 714 20.55 -52.89 -4.32
N ARG A 715 19.65 -52.42 -3.42
CA ARG A 715 18.25 -52.88 -3.36
C ARG A 715 17.33 -52.04 -2.45
N GLU A 716 16.06 -51.99 -2.84
CA GLU A 716 14.90 -51.51 -2.08
C GLU A 716 13.69 -52.45 -2.40
N VAL A 717 12.53 -52.20 -1.76
CA VAL A 717 11.16 -52.69 -2.05
C VAL A 717 10.61 -53.90 -1.23
N SER A 718 9.56 -53.60 -0.43
CA SER A 718 8.35 -54.33 0.08
C SER A 718 8.28 -55.90 0.14
N ARG A 719 7.44 -56.58 0.95
CA ARG A 719 6.02 -56.37 1.36
C ARG A 719 5.58 -57.44 2.40
N GLY A 720 4.60 -57.21 3.29
CA GLY A 720 3.94 -58.30 4.08
C GLY A 720 3.16 -57.88 5.36
N SER A 721 1.99 -58.49 5.65
CA SER A 721 1.00 -58.08 6.69
C SER A 721 0.82 -59.11 7.84
N ARG A 722 0.42 -58.78 9.10
CA ARG A 722 -0.98 -58.64 9.59
C ARG A 722 -1.09 -58.25 11.10
N ASN A 723 -2.21 -57.56 11.45
CA ASN A 723 -3.02 -57.43 12.70
C ASN A 723 -2.46 -57.97 14.06
N THR A 724 -2.63 -57.33 15.24
CA THR A 724 -3.91 -56.99 15.91
C THR A 724 -3.80 -55.98 17.09
N SER A 725 -4.90 -55.21 17.33
CA SER A 725 -5.43 -54.60 18.58
C SER A 725 -4.58 -54.32 19.85
N GLY A 726 -4.71 -53.11 20.43
CA GLY A 726 -4.34 -52.84 21.84
C GLY A 726 -4.57 -51.39 22.31
N SER A 727 -5.53 -51.20 23.22
CA SER A 727 -6.09 -49.95 23.77
C SER A 727 -5.20 -49.01 24.62
N SER A 728 -5.73 -47.79 24.85
CA SER A 728 -5.68 -46.98 26.10
C SER A 728 -4.70 -45.79 26.28
N THR A 729 -5.32 -44.61 26.49
CA THR A 729 -4.87 -43.46 27.31
C THR A 729 -5.26 -43.71 28.80
N PRO A 730 -5.06 -42.79 29.80
CA PRO A 730 -4.30 -41.53 29.89
C PRO A 730 -3.36 -41.48 31.15
N ILE A 731 -2.88 -40.28 31.55
CA ILE A 731 -2.68 -39.70 32.92
C ILE A 731 -1.61 -38.58 32.77
N VAL A 732 -1.85 -37.26 32.89
CA VAL A 732 -2.58 -36.40 33.87
C VAL A 732 -1.80 -36.14 35.17
N ARG A 733 -1.23 -34.92 35.33
CA ARG A 733 -1.31 -33.99 36.50
C ARG A 733 -0.27 -32.86 36.38
N ARG A 734 -0.71 -31.59 36.27
CA ARG A 734 -0.78 -30.54 37.34
C ARG A 734 0.49 -29.67 37.41
N LEU A 735 0.48 -28.35 37.68
CA LEU A 735 -0.55 -27.40 38.14
C LEU A 735 -0.22 -25.97 37.64
N ASN A 736 -1.26 -25.14 37.39
CA ASN A 736 -1.52 -23.75 37.87
C ASN A 736 -0.35 -22.84 38.33
N ARG A 737 -0.44 -21.49 38.26
CA ARG A 737 -1.44 -20.51 37.76
C ARG A 737 -0.76 -19.13 37.63
N ALA A 738 -1.45 -18.19 36.96
CA ALA A 738 -1.57 -16.72 37.18
C ALA A 738 -0.60 -15.99 38.16
N GLU A 739 -0.23 -14.72 38.01
CA GLU A 739 -1.16 -13.57 38.00
C GLU A 739 -0.57 -12.24 37.43
N THR A 740 -1.50 -11.43 36.90
CA THR A 740 -1.65 -9.96 37.01
C THR A 740 -0.68 -8.96 36.34
N TRP A 741 -1.31 -8.02 35.62
CA TRP A 741 -0.81 -6.66 35.40
C TRP A 741 -1.01 -5.78 36.64
N ALA A 742 -0.10 -4.83 36.87
CA ALA A 742 -0.35 -3.64 37.67
C ALA A 742 0.41 -2.44 37.10
N SER A 743 -0.27 -1.30 37.02
CA SER A 743 0.26 -0.02 36.53
C SER A 743 1.09 0.71 37.60
N THR A 744 2.09 1.49 37.19
CA THR A 744 2.54 2.65 37.99
C THR A 744 3.11 3.74 37.09
N THR A 745 2.36 4.83 36.94
CA THR A 745 2.85 6.12 36.46
C THR A 745 3.74 6.76 37.52
N ARG A 746 4.85 7.39 37.13
CA ARG A 746 5.56 8.32 38.02
C ARG A 746 6.10 9.53 37.24
N THR A 747 5.46 10.67 37.47
CA THR A 747 5.98 12.00 37.15
C THR A 747 7.18 12.33 38.05
N LEU A 748 8.14 13.06 37.51
CA LEU A 748 9.11 13.83 38.29
C LEU A 748 9.23 15.24 37.69
N ARG A 749 9.16 16.23 38.57
CA ARG A 749 9.31 17.67 38.32
C ARG A 749 9.90 18.25 39.60
N GLU A 750 11.11 18.78 39.49
CA GLU A 750 11.85 19.65 40.43
C GLU A 750 12.80 20.39 39.46
N ASP A 751 12.61 21.68 39.13
CA ASP A 751 12.69 22.89 39.97
C ASP A 751 14.06 23.06 40.64
N GLU A 752 14.85 24.04 40.19
CA GLU A 752 15.56 24.97 41.07
C GLU A 752 15.97 26.27 40.35
N THR A 753 15.71 27.40 41.03
CA THR A 753 16.19 28.79 40.86
C THR A 753 16.03 29.51 39.52
#